data_AF-A0A7Y2HY79-F1
#
_entry.id   AF-A0A7Y2HY79-F1
#
_cell.length_a   1.000
_cell.length_b   1.000
_cell.length_c   1.000
_cell.angle_alpha   90.00
_cell.angle_beta   90.00
_cell.angle_gamma   90.00
#
_symmetry.space_group_name_H-M   'P 1'
#
loop_
_entity.id
_entity.type
_entity.pdbx_description
1 polymer ?
#
loop_
_entity_poly.entity_id
_entity_poly.type
_entity_poly.pdbx_seq_one_letter_code
_entity_poly.pdbx_strand_id
1 'polypeptide(L)'
;MNRGLLVLTLLAAGSRAFGAEPPLRIVAFGDSTTATRNTIDAVTAQRLPAALAGRGIAAFVINAGIGGDTTVDAMERFERDVLSQQADLVVIQFGINDAMVDVNDGMTEPRVPMARFKGNLLRMVQTLSERETPIVLMTPNPMRWTSRLVTLYGHPPYDVDTHWGLDAVLAGYAQTIRNIAERRRVPLVDVHAAFHAYDEKPGQEIRELLPDGVHPNDAGHALVTEWLADRIAALVADGSLTPSACAPAQPGAAPPLTLVEAGDPKHVHGGERWRTEDGALTGTGPARLTAAAGIRPGDFVITARLRLTDQDNSAAAFVFGDNAFGFEGARGTLFVNGPVFGGLELLSRSEDVFEPEAWFEFSVVRAGNDLRFLINDRIVRAVACPPVGFDRVGFSPMRSTMHIERFAILGAIEETAPPPPRGYDIPIVDLADEEERQVVVDREPGQYLGHPTTVLLEDGATIITVYPKGHGRGPIVMKRSTDGGRTWSERLPVPDNWSTSREVPTIHRTIDPRDGTKRLIVWSGLYPARLAVSEDDGMSWSALEPAGEWGGIVVMGCVERLKNGDYIALFHDDGRFRTEDGERSKSFTLFQTRSRDGGRTWASPRALWSGSHVHLCEPGIIRSPDGDELAILLRENARRRNSHVMFSRDEGRTWSEPRELPGALTGDRHTARYAPDGRLLISFRDTTLESPTQGDWVAWVGRYEDIVEGRSGQCRIRLMDNHHRWDCAYPGVEVLPDGTFVLTTYGHWTKGAEPYIVSVRLTLDEIDARMPE
;
A
#
# COMPACT_ATOMS: atom_id res chain seq x y z
N MET A 1 15.33 -12.48 84.37
CA MET A 1 13.91 -12.80 84.11
C MET A 1 13.32 -11.73 83.20
N ASN A 2 12.65 -12.17 82.14
CA ASN A 2 12.06 -11.39 81.04
C ASN A 2 11.19 -10.19 81.44
N ARG A 3 11.21 -9.16 80.58
CA ARG A 3 10.10 -8.29 80.10
C ARG A 3 10.79 -7.16 79.30
N GLY A 4 10.57 -6.91 78.01
CA GLY A 4 9.48 -7.19 77.09
C GLY A 4 9.36 -5.93 76.23
N LEU A 5 9.98 -5.92 75.04
CA LEU A 5 10.02 -4.79 74.12
C LEU A 5 8.67 -4.71 73.38
N LEU A 6 7.89 -3.68 73.65
CA LEU A 6 6.62 -3.40 72.97
C LEU A 6 6.92 -2.70 71.64
N VAL A 7 6.83 -3.44 70.52
CA VAL A 7 6.82 -2.86 69.17
C VAL A 7 5.37 -2.59 68.79
N LEU A 8 5.05 -1.31 68.54
CA LEU A 8 3.78 -0.89 67.94
C LEU A 8 3.83 -1.25 66.45
N THR A 9 3.08 -2.28 66.04
CA THR A 9 2.83 -2.56 64.63
C THR A 9 1.45 -2.01 64.26
N LEU A 10 1.41 -0.93 63.48
CA LEU A 10 0.17 -0.46 62.84
C LEU A 10 -0.29 -1.53 61.83
N LEU A 11 -1.49 -2.08 62.06
CA LEU A 11 -2.25 -2.84 61.08
C LEU A 11 -2.75 -1.87 60.00
N ALA A 12 -2.03 -1.80 58.87
CA ALA A 12 -2.61 -1.31 57.62
C ALA A 12 -3.48 -2.44 57.04
N ALA A 13 -4.80 -2.26 57.11
CA ALA A 13 -5.73 -3.03 56.32
C ALA A 13 -5.50 -2.69 54.84
N GLY A 14 -4.70 -3.51 54.16
CA GLY A 14 -4.53 -3.42 52.72
C GLY A 14 -5.84 -3.83 52.03
N SER A 15 -6.54 -2.86 51.46
CA SER A 15 -7.51 -3.10 50.41
C SER A 15 -6.78 -3.74 49.24
N ARG A 16 -6.98 -5.05 49.02
CA ARG A 16 -6.64 -5.70 47.75
C ARG A 16 -7.48 -5.02 46.67
N ALA A 17 -6.85 -4.23 45.81
CA ALA A 17 -7.42 -3.92 44.52
C ALA A 17 -7.53 -5.26 43.77
N PHE A 18 -8.76 -5.71 43.51
CA PHE A 18 -9.02 -6.77 42.55
C PHE A 18 -8.63 -6.24 41.16
N GLY A 19 -7.41 -6.52 40.72
CA GLY A 19 -7.07 -6.40 39.30
C GLY A 19 -7.85 -7.48 38.56
N ALA A 20 -8.66 -7.09 37.58
CA ALA A 20 -9.30 -8.05 36.69
C ALA A 20 -8.19 -8.84 35.96
N GLU A 21 -8.26 -10.18 36.01
CA GLU A 21 -7.34 -11.02 35.24
C GLU A 21 -7.47 -10.69 33.74
N PRO A 22 -6.35 -10.67 32.98
CA PRO A 22 -6.37 -10.32 31.57
C PRO A 22 -7.20 -11.34 30.76
N PRO A 23 -7.83 -10.90 29.65
CA PRO A 23 -8.69 -11.78 28.87
C PRO A 23 -7.88 -12.89 28.21
N LEU A 24 -8.41 -14.12 28.27
CA LEU A 24 -7.88 -15.30 27.61
C LEU A 24 -7.81 -15.08 26.09
N ARG A 25 -6.62 -15.24 25.50
CA ARG A 25 -6.38 -15.03 24.07
C ARG A 25 -6.52 -16.35 23.32
N ILE A 26 -7.57 -16.50 22.52
CA ILE A 26 -7.94 -17.75 21.85
C ILE A 26 -7.80 -17.59 20.33
N VAL A 27 -7.16 -18.55 19.66
CA VAL A 27 -7.23 -18.67 18.19
C VAL A 27 -8.19 -19.78 17.82
N ALA A 28 -9.22 -19.47 17.03
CA ALA A 28 -10.12 -20.45 16.42
C ALA A 28 -9.66 -20.73 14.98
N PHE A 29 -8.95 -21.84 14.79
CA PHE A 29 -8.31 -22.23 13.53
C PHE A 29 -9.13 -23.29 12.80
N GLY A 30 -9.67 -22.96 11.64
CA GLY A 30 -10.57 -23.88 10.95
C GLY A 30 -10.93 -23.51 9.51
N ASP A 31 -11.94 -24.21 9.00
CA ASP A 31 -12.47 -24.09 7.64
C ASP A 31 -13.69 -23.14 7.55
N SER A 32 -14.59 -23.37 6.58
CA SER A 32 -15.80 -22.58 6.36
C SER A 32 -16.78 -22.57 7.52
N THR A 33 -16.70 -23.55 8.43
CA THR A 33 -17.52 -23.58 9.65
C THR A 33 -16.96 -22.69 10.77
N THR A 34 -15.72 -22.23 10.62
CA THR A 34 -15.10 -21.24 11.51
C THR A 34 -15.13 -19.84 10.88
N ALA A 35 -15.05 -19.74 9.54
CA ALA A 35 -15.04 -18.49 8.79
C ALA A 35 -16.36 -17.71 8.87
N THR A 36 -16.30 -16.38 8.94
CA THR A 36 -17.50 -15.50 8.95
C THR A 36 -18.35 -15.68 7.69
N ARG A 37 -19.68 -15.61 7.83
CA ARG A 37 -20.63 -15.76 6.71
C ARG A 37 -21.70 -14.69 6.78
N ASN A 38 -22.08 -14.14 5.62
CA ASN A 38 -23.08 -13.07 5.51
C ASN A 38 -24.53 -13.55 5.68
N THR A 39 -24.75 -14.86 5.85
CA THR A 39 -26.08 -15.49 5.93
C THR A 39 -26.54 -15.76 7.36
N ILE A 40 -25.72 -15.38 8.35
CA ILE A 40 -25.94 -15.59 9.78
C ILE A 40 -25.39 -14.36 10.52
N ASP A 41 -25.86 -14.11 11.74
CA ASP A 41 -25.44 -12.92 12.49
C ASP A 41 -24.01 -13.06 13.02
N ALA A 42 -23.61 -14.27 13.38
CA ALA A 42 -22.27 -14.57 13.86
C ALA A 42 -21.86 -16.02 13.58
N VAL A 43 -20.58 -16.36 13.77
CA VAL A 43 -20.08 -17.76 13.90
C VAL A 43 -19.70 -18.10 15.34
N THR A 44 -19.33 -19.35 15.60
CA THR A 44 -18.87 -19.82 16.93
C THR A 44 -17.77 -18.90 17.49
N ALA A 45 -16.76 -18.56 16.69
CA ALA A 45 -15.65 -17.71 17.11
C ALA A 45 -16.10 -16.30 17.55
N GLN A 46 -17.16 -15.75 16.95
CA GLN A 46 -17.71 -14.44 17.30
C GLN A 46 -18.63 -14.47 18.53
N ARG A 47 -19.30 -15.60 18.79
CA ARG A 47 -20.15 -15.78 19.98
C ARG A 47 -19.37 -16.17 21.24
N LEU A 48 -18.24 -16.83 21.06
CA LEU A 48 -17.45 -17.40 22.15
C LEU A 48 -17.03 -16.39 23.24
N PRO A 49 -16.62 -15.14 22.94
CA PRO A 49 -16.30 -14.16 23.99
C PRO A 49 -17.46 -13.90 24.96
N ALA A 50 -18.68 -13.74 24.44
CA ALA A 50 -19.87 -13.49 25.26
C ALA A 50 -20.26 -14.73 26.08
N ALA A 51 -20.18 -15.92 25.48
CA ALA A 51 -20.47 -17.18 26.17
C ALA A 51 -19.48 -17.49 27.31
N LEU A 52 -18.20 -17.14 27.13
CA LEU A 52 -17.17 -17.25 28.17
C LEU A 52 -17.33 -16.17 29.25
N ALA A 53 -17.70 -14.94 28.87
CA ALA A 53 -18.01 -13.89 29.83
C ALA A 53 -19.18 -14.28 30.74
N GLY A 54 -20.20 -14.95 30.19
CA GLY A 54 -21.30 -15.54 30.97
C GLY A 54 -20.86 -16.62 31.97
N ARG A 55 -19.66 -17.19 31.80
CA ARG A 55 -19.00 -18.15 32.69
C ARG A 55 -17.92 -17.50 33.57
N GLY A 56 -17.84 -16.17 33.58
CA GLY A 56 -16.86 -15.41 34.37
C GLY A 56 -15.45 -15.36 33.76
N ILE A 57 -15.28 -15.72 32.50
CA ILE A 57 -13.99 -15.77 31.80
C ILE A 57 -13.97 -14.67 30.74
N ALA A 58 -13.16 -13.63 30.95
CA ALA A 58 -12.90 -12.65 29.92
C ALA A 58 -12.06 -13.32 28.81
N ALA A 59 -12.43 -13.12 27.53
CA ALA A 59 -11.72 -13.73 26.41
C ALA A 59 -11.69 -12.83 25.18
N PHE A 60 -10.58 -12.89 24.45
CA PHE A 60 -10.40 -12.30 23.12
C PHE A 60 -10.18 -13.43 22.12
N VAL A 61 -11.03 -13.52 21.09
CA VAL A 61 -11.00 -14.61 20.12
C VAL A 61 -10.57 -14.09 18.75
N ILE A 62 -9.51 -14.68 18.21
CA ILE A 62 -9.01 -14.48 16.85
C ILE A 62 -9.64 -15.55 15.97
N ASN A 63 -10.47 -15.12 15.01
CA ASN A 63 -11.06 -16.02 14.03
C ASN A 63 -10.08 -16.27 12.88
N ALA A 64 -9.51 -17.47 12.81
CA ALA A 64 -8.64 -17.94 11.74
C ALA A 64 -9.34 -19.00 10.87
N GLY A 65 -10.64 -18.84 10.63
CA GLY A 65 -11.44 -19.64 9.72
C GLY A 65 -11.35 -19.16 8.28
N ILE A 66 -11.08 -20.06 7.32
CA ILE A 66 -11.09 -19.76 5.89
C ILE A 66 -11.98 -20.74 5.15
N GLY A 67 -12.91 -20.22 4.34
CA GLY A 67 -13.87 -21.04 3.61
C GLY A 67 -13.20 -21.87 2.51
N GLY A 68 -13.49 -23.17 2.47
CA GLY A 68 -12.97 -24.09 1.46
C GLY A 68 -11.61 -24.72 1.80
N ASP A 69 -10.91 -24.19 2.81
CA ASP A 69 -9.61 -24.72 3.23
C ASP A 69 -9.69 -26.17 3.71
N THR A 70 -8.65 -26.92 3.35
CA THR A 70 -8.33 -28.23 3.90
C THR A 70 -7.20 -28.13 4.92
N THR A 71 -6.87 -29.24 5.59
CA THR A 71 -5.68 -29.27 6.46
C THR A 71 -4.36 -29.07 5.73
N VAL A 72 -4.31 -29.22 4.39
CA VAL A 72 -3.12 -28.91 3.60
C VAL A 72 -2.91 -27.39 3.56
N ASP A 73 -3.96 -26.64 3.21
CA ASP A 73 -3.93 -25.18 3.15
C ASP A 73 -3.68 -24.59 4.56
N ALA A 74 -4.29 -25.21 5.58
CA ALA A 74 -4.06 -24.87 6.96
C ALA A 74 -2.57 -24.96 7.35
N MET A 75 -1.83 -25.98 6.90
CA MET A 75 -0.40 -26.09 7.21
C MET A 75 0.43 -24.96 6.60
N GLU A 76 0.03 -24.40 5.45
CA GLU A 76 0.73 -23.28 4.79
C GLU A 76 0.58 -21.97 5.58
N ARG A 77 -0.56 -21.80 6.25
CA ARG A 77 -0.86 -20.59 7.05
C ARG A 77 -0.69 -20.77 8.55
N PHE A 78 -0.28 -21.95 9.02
CA PHE A 78 -0.22 -22.28 10.45
C PHE A 78 0.70 -21.33 11.24
N GLU A 79 1.87 -20.97 10.69
CA GLU A 79 2.79 -20.03 11.35
C GLU A 79 2.15 -18.64 11.51
N ARG A 80 1.56 -18.11 10.43
CA ARG A 80 0.93 -16.79 10.39
C ARG A 80 -0.32 -16.72 11.27
N ASP A 81 -1.20 -17.70 11.14
CA ASP A 81 -2.56 -17.64 11.71
C ASP A 81 -2.65 -18.19 13.13
N VAL A 82 -1.66 -18.99 13.56
CA VAL A 82 -1.67 -19.62 14.89
C VAL A 82 -0.40 -19.30 15.67
N LEU A 83 0.77 -19.60 15.12
CA LEU A 83 2.02 -19.61 15.92
C LEU A 83 2.50 -18.19 16.25
N SER A 84 2.35 -17.25 15.32
CA SER A 84 2.65 -15.83 15.55
C SER A 84 1.65 -15.12 16.47
N GLN A 85 0.51 -15.75 16.75
CA GLN A 85 -0.57 -15.16 17.52
C GLN A 85 -0.40 -15.33 19.04
N GLN A 86 0.64 -15.99 19.56
CA GLN A 86 0.88 -16.08 21.01
C GLN A 86 -0.40 -16.38 21.81
N ALA A 87 -1.16 -17.37 21.36
CA ALA A 87 -2.46 -17.69 21.95
C ALA A 87 -2.29 -18.43 23.28
N ASP A 88 -3.16 -18.15 24.25
CA ASP A 88 -3.29 -18.95 25.47
C ASP A 88 -4.02 -20.27 25.19
N LEU A 89 -4.82 -20.31 24.11
CA LEU A 89 -5.54 -21.50 23.66
C LEU A 89 -5.68 -21.50 22.14
N VAL A 90 -5.43 -22.65 21.51
CA VAL A 90 -5.76 -22.87 20.11
C VAL A 90 -6.87 -23.91 19.98
N VAL A 91 -7.96 -23.52 19.33
CA VAL A 91 -9.08 -24.39 18.96
C VAL A 91 -8.92 -24.78 17.49
N ILE A 92 -8.88 -26.07 17.17
CA ILE A 92 -8.67 -26.55 15.79
C ILE A 92 -9.89 -27.34 15.32
N GLN A 93 -10.50 -26.92 14.20
CA GLN A 93 -11.65 -27.58 13.58
C GLN A 93 -11.50 -27.68 12.05
N PHE A 94 -11.27 -28.89 11.55
CA PHE A 94 -11.18 -29.21 10.12
C PHE A 94 -11.79 -30.59 9.84
N GLY A 95 -12.03 -30.88 8.57
CA GLY A 95 -12.38 -32.23 8.11
C GLY A 95 -13.47 -32.26 7.04
N ILE A 96 -14.29 -31.22 6.91
CA ILE A 96 -15.38 -31.19 5.92
C ILE A 96 -14.80 -31.15 4.50
N ASN A 97 -13.93 -30.19 4.21
CA ASN A 97 -13.31 -30.07 2.89
C ASN A 97 -12.33 -31.21 2.63
N ASP A 98 -11.58 -31.65 3.65
CA ASP A 98 -10.66 -32.79 3.54
C ASP A 98 -11.37 -34.09 3.11
N ALA A 99 -12.55 -34.35 3.69
CA ALA A 99 -13.36 -35.53 3.43
C ALA A 99 -14.23 -35.46 2.17
N MET A 100 -14.38 -34.28 1.57
CA MET A 100 -15.18 -34.11 0.36
C MET A 100 -14.53 -34.84 -0.82
N VAL A 101 -15.33 -35.50 -1.65
CA VAL A 101 -14.93 -36.19 -2.88
C VAL A 101 -15.58 -35.45 -4.05
N ASP A 102 -14.76 -34.96 -4.98
CA ASP A 102 -15.22 -34.21 -6.15
C ASP A 102 -15.72 -35.16 -7.25
N VAL A 103 -16.82 -35.87 -6.96
CA VAL A 103 -17.39 -36.92 -7.81
C VAL A 103 -17.80 -36.44 -9.21
N ASN A 104 -18.19 -35.16 -9.35
CA ASN A 104 -18.50 -34.56 -10.66
C ASN A 104 -17.27 -34.37 -11.55
N ASP A 105 -16.09 -34.29 -10.94
CA ASP A 105 -14.81 -34.24 -11.64
C ASP A 105 -14.24 -35.65 -11.88
N GLY A 106 -15.05 -36.69 -11.63
CA GLY A 106 -14.68 -38.09 -11.79
C GLY A 106 -13.77 -38.63 -10.69
N MET A 107 -13.64 -37.91 -9.56
CA MET A 107 -12.78 -38.33 -8.45
C MET A 107 -13.49 -39.38 -7.58
N THR A 108 -12.71 -40.35 -7.09
CA THR A 108 -13.19 -41.43 -6.21
C THR A 108 -12.60 -41.36 -4.81
N GLU A 109 -11.64 -40.45 -4.59
CA GLU A 109 -10.90 -40.30 -3.33
C GLU A 109 -11.13 -38.90 -2.73
N PRO A 110 -11.03 -38.76 -1.39
CA PRO A 110 -11.19 -37.46 -0.73
C PRO A 110 -10.11 -36.45 -1.14
N ARG A 111 -10.46 -35.15 -1.14
CA ARG A 111 -9.54 -34.04 -1.47
C ARG A 111 -8.21 -34.11 -0.70
N VAL A 112 -8.25 -34.54 0.56
CA VAL A 112 -7.04 -34.82 1.34
C VAL A 112 -7.06 -36.26 1.83
N PRO A 113 -6.20 -37.17 1.34
CA PRO A 113 -6.17 -38.54 1.81
C PRO A 113 -5.99 -38.65 3.33
N MET A 114 -6.68 -39.60 3.96
CA MET A 114 -6.71 -39.80 5.43
C MET A 114 -5.33 -39.78 6.10
N ALA A 115 -4.32 -40.39 5.46
CA ALA A 115 -2.96 -40.41 5.99
C ALA A 115 -2.34 -39.00 6.07
N ARG A 116 -2.59 -38.15 5.07
CA ARG A 116 -2.11 -36.76 5.03
C ARG A 116 -2.86 -35.90 6.03
N PHE A 117 -4.18 -36.01 6.09
CA PHE A 117 -5.00 -35.33 7.11
C PHE A 117 -4.53 -35.63 8.53
N LYS A 118 -4.36 -36.92 8.85
CA LYS A 118 -3.82 -37.37 10.14
C LYS A 118 -2.43 -36.80 10.40
N GLY A 119 -1.55 -36.80 9.39
CA GLY A 119 -0.20 -36.24 9.48
C GLY A 119 -0.20 -34.74 9.80
N ASN A 120 -1.05 -33.97 9.11
CA ASN A 120 -1.19 -32.52 9.32
C ASN A 120 -1.66 -32.21 10.74
N LEU A 121 -2.74 -32.84 11.21
CA LEU A 121 -3.25 -32.62 12.56
C LEU A 121 -2.25 -33.04 13.64
N LEU A 122 -1.56 -34.18 13.47
CA LEU A 122 -0.51 -34.59 14.39
C LEU A 122 0.62 -33.56 14.44
N ARG A 123 0.99 -32.96 13.29
CA ARG A 123 2.02 -31.93 13.23
C ARG A 123 1.59 -30.65 13.92
N MET A 124 0.35 -30.20 13.74
CA MET A 124 -0.19 -29.03 14.44
C MET A 124 -0.20 -29.26 15.96
N VAL A 125 -0.75 -30.40 16.41
CA VAL A 125 -0.82 -30.77 17.83
C VAL A 125 0.58 -30.86 18.43
N GLN A 126 1.52 -31.53 17.75
CA GLN A 126 2.88 -31.66 18.23
C GLN A 126 3.56 -30.30 18.36
N THR A 127 3.47 -29.46 17.34
CA THR A 127 4.09 -28.13 17.33
C THR A 127 3.56 -27.23 18.44
N LEU A 128 2.25 -27.27 18.73
CA LEU A 128 1.66 -26.49 19.81
C LEU A 128 2.01 -27.06 21.19
N SER A 129 2.05 -28.39 21.32
CA SER A 129 2.48 -29.06 22.56
C SER A 129 3.95 -28.76 22.89
N GLU A 130 4.83 -28.74 21.88
CA GLU A 130 6.26 -28.36 22.02
C GLU A 130 6.43 -26.90 22.47
N ARG A 131 5.43 -26.05 22.22
CA ARG A 131 5.36 -24.64 22.66
C ARG A 131 4.55 -24.45 23.95
N GLU A 132 4.14 -25.54 24.60
CA GLU A 132 3.31 -25.52 25.81
C GLU A 132 2.00 -24.73 25.64
N THR A 133 1.49 -24.63 24.42
CA THR A 133 0.23 -23.94 24.11
C THR A 133 -0.95 -24.91 24.27
N PRO A 134 -1.91 -24.66 25.17
CA PRO A 134 -3.12 -25.45 25.30
C PRO A 134 -3.90 -25.58 23.98
N ILE A 135 -4.49 -26.76 23.78
CA ILE A 135 -5.17 -27.12 22.52
C ILE A 135 -6.54 -27.70 22.85
N VAL A 136 -7.55 -27.31 22.07
CA VAL A 136 -8.82 -28.04 21.99
C VAL A 136 -9.02 -28.49 20.55
N LEU A 137 -9.18 -29.80 20.34
CA LEU A 137 -9.59 -30.33 19.04
C LEU A 137 -11.11 -30.36 18.95
N MET A 138 -11.64 -30.07 17.77
CA MET A 138 -13.06 -30.18 17.45
C MET A 138 -13.24 -31.12 16.27
N THR A 139 -14.21 -32.04 16.36
CA THR A 139 -14.67 -32.77 15.17
C THR A 139 -15.50 -31.83 14.29
N PRO A 140 -15.55 -32.05 12.96
CA PRO A 140 -16.45 -31.28 12.09
C PRO A 140 -17.92 -31.61 12.41
N ASN A 141 -18.85 -30.68 12.18
CA ASN A 141 -20.27 -31.05 12.17
C ASN A 141 -20.55 -32.02 11.00
N PRO A 142 -21.57 -32.88 11.10
CA PRO A 142 -21.87 -33.81 10.02
C PRO A 142 -22.54 -33.08 8.84
N MET A 143 -22.65 -33.78 7.71
CA MET A 143 -23.30 -33.27 6.49
C MET A 143 -24.67 -33.91 6.24
N ARG A 144 -25.54 -33.19 5.54
CA ARG A 144 -26.92 -33.59 5.21
C ARG A 144 -27.25 -33.39 3.75
N TRP A 145 -28.02 -34.34 3.21
CA TRP A 145 -28.59 -34.19 1.89
C TRP A 145 -29.57 -33.01 1.83
N THR A 146 -29.33 -32.13 0.86
CA THR A 146 -30.31 -31.19 0.33
C THR A 146 -30.53 -31.51 -1.14
N SER A 147 -31.61 -31.03 -1.74
CA SER A 147 -31.85 -31.24 -3.18
C SER A 147 -30.66 -30.79 -4.03
N ARG A 148 -30.01 -29.68 -3.63
CA ARG A 148 -28.80 -29.18 -4.28
C ARG A 148 -27.62 -30.15 -4.11
N LEU A 149 -27.39 -30.66 -2.90
CA LEU A 149 -26.27 -31.56 -2.66
C LEU A 149 -26.47 -32.93 -3.31
N VAL A 150 -27.70 -33.43 -3.42
CA VAL A 150 -28.00 -34.64 -4.20
C VAL A 150 -27.61 -34.46 -5.67
N THR A 151 -27.91 -33.29 -6.26
CA THR A 151 -27.48 -32.98 -7.64
C THR A 151 -25.95 -32.91 -7.78
N LEU A 152 -25.25 -32.41 -6.76
CA LEU A 152 -23.81 -32.19 -6.82
C LEU A 152 -22.98 -33.41 -6.42
N TYR A 153 -23.48 -34.25 -5.52
CA TYR A 153 -22.69 -35.31 -4.87
C TYR A 153 -23.41 -36.66 -4.82
N GLY A 154 -24.56 -36.81 -5.48
CA GLY A 154 -25.39 -38.03 -5.47
C GLY A 154 -24.82 -39.22 -6.24
N HIS A 155 -23.51 -39.46 -6.13
CA HIS A 155 -22.77 -40.53 -6.76
C HIS A 155 -21.83 -41.19 -5.73
N PRO A 156 -21.43 -42.47 -5.94
CA PRO A 156 -20.43 -43.12 -5.11
C PRO A 156 -19.17 -42.25 -4.95
N PRO A 157 -18.56 -42.19 -3.75
CA PRO A 157 -18.78 -43.08 -2.60
C PRO A 157 -19.96 -42.69 -1.69
N TYR A 158 -20.73 -41.66 -2.05
CA TYR A 158 -21.90 -41.23 -1.27
C TYR A 158 -23.15 -42.05 -1.61
N ASP A 159 -23.99 -42.26 -0.60
CA ASP A 159 -25.24 -43.02 -0.71
C ASP A 159 -26.46 -42.10 -0.51
N VAL A 160 -27.20 -41.83 -1.57
CA VAL A 160 -28.37 -40.95 -1.52
C VAL A 160 -29.57 -41.59 -0.82
N ASP A 161 -29.62 -42.92 -0.72
CA ASP A 161 -30.73 -43.66 -0.13
C ASP A 161 -30.63 -43.75 1.39
N THR A 162 -29.49 -43.36 1.96
CA THR A 162 -29.28 -43.32 3.40
C THR A 162 -29.25 -41.89 3.95
N HIS A 163 -29.91 -41.70 5.09
CA HIS A 163 -29.99 -40.41 5.79
C HIS A 163 -28.60 -39.79 6.08
N TRP A 164 -27.59 -40.63 6.27
CA TRP A 164 -26.20 -40.25 6.56
C TRP A 164 -25.23 -40.44 5.39
N GLY A 165 -25.71 -40.74 4.18
CA GLY A 165 -24.79 -41.19 3.13
C GLY A 165 -23.87 -40.12 2.55
N LEU A 166 -24.14 -38.82 2.76
CA LEU A 166 -23.18 -37.75 2.50
C LEU A 166 -22.08 -37.66 3.59
N ASP A 167 -22.39 -38.09 4.81
CA ASP A 167 -21.49 -38.10 5.98
C ASP A 167 -20.56 -39.32 6.01
N ALA A 168 -20.79 -40.31 5.15
CA ALA A 168 -20.12 -41.62 5.17
C ALA A 168 -18.58 -41.52 5.18
N VAL A 169 -18.02 -40.63 4.36
CA VAL A 169 -16.57 -40.39 4.30
C VAL A 169 -16.11 -39.55 5.50
N LEU A 170 -16.86 -38.50 5.85
CA LEU A 170 -16.56 -37.56 6.93
C LEU A 170 -16.47 -38.24 8.31
N ALA A 171 -17.29 -39.27 8.55
CA ALA A 171 -17.26 -40.05 9.79
C ALA A 171 -15.87 -40.64 10.09
N GLY A 172 -15.12 -41.06 9.06
CA GLY A 172 -13.75 -41.54 9.21
C GLY A 172 -12.75 -40.45 9.65
N TYR A 173 -12.95 -39.22 9.19
CA TYR A 173 -12.11 -38.06 9.57
C TYR A 173 -12.42 -37.64 11.01
N ALA A 174 -13.70 -37.56 11.37
CA ALA A 174 -14.15 -37.32 12.75
C ALA A 174 -13.58 -38.39 13.70
N GLN A 175 -13.62 -39.67 13.33
CA GLN A 175 -13.03 -40.74 14.13
C GLN A 175 -11.50 -40.60 14.28
N THR A 176 -10.81 -40.14 13.24
CA THR A 176 -9.37 -39.88 13.30
C THR A 176 -9.03 -38.75 14.26
N ILE A 177 -9.83 -37.67 14.29
CA ILE A 177 -9.67 -36.58 15.27
C ILE A 177 -9.87 -37.11 16.69
N ARG A 178 -10.92 -37.92 16.94
CA ARG A 178 -11.15 -38.58 18.25
C ARG A 178 -9.94 -39.38 18.70
N ASN A 179 -9.41 -40.21 17.80
CA ASN A 179 -8.24 -41.05 18.08
C ASN A 179 -6.98 -40.22 18.38
N ILE A 180 -6.77 -39.08 17.69
CA ILE A 180 -5.65 -38.18 17.96
C ILE A 180 -5.82 -37.52 19.33
N ALA A 181 -7.01 -37.00 19.62
CA ALA A 181 -7.33 -36.36 20.90
C ALA A 181 -7.09 -37.32 22.07
N GLU A 182 -7.58 -38.56 21.99
CA GLU A 182 -7.35 -39.60 23.00
C GLU A 182 -5.85 -39.93 23.16
N ARG A 183 -5.16 -40.26 22.06
CA ARG A 183 -3.75 -40.69 22.10
C ARG A 183 -2.79 -39.59 22.55
N ARG A 184 -3.09 -38.33 22.22
CA ARG A 184 -2.29 -37.16 22.60
C ARG A 184 -2.77 -36.51 23.89
N ARG A 185 -3.86 -37.03 24.50
CA ARG A 185 -4.51 -36.46 25.69
C ARG A 185 -4.87 -34.99 25.52
N VAL A 186 -5.31 -34.63 24.32
CA VAL A 186 -5.79 -33.28 23.99
C VAL A 186 -7.30 -33.22 24.23
N PRO A 187 -7.81 -32.20 24.94
CA PRO A 187 -9.25 -31.98 25.09
C PRO A 187 -10.00 -31.99 23.75
N LEU A 188 -11.09 -32.73 23.70
CA LEU A 188 -11.98 -32.84 22.53
C LEU A 188 -13.34 -32.17 22.81
N VAL A 189 -13.86 -31.45 21.83
CA VAL A 189 -15.29 -31.12 21.69
C VAL A 189 -15.81 -31.84 20.44
N ASP A 190 -16.61 -32.89 20.66
CA ASP A 190 -17.08 -33.76 19.57
C ASP A 190 -18.37 -33.23 18.96
N VAL A 191 -18.26 -32.20 18.12
CA VAL A 191 -19.38 -31.57 17.41
C VAL A 191 -20.14 -32.59 16.55
N HIS A 192 -19.40 -33.49 15.87
CA HIS A 192 -19.97 -34.56 15.07
C HIS A 192 -20.95 -35.40 15.89
N ALA A 193 -20.49 -35.99 16.99
CA ALA A 193 -21.34 -36.82 17.85
C ALA A 193 -22.48 -36.02 18.50
N ALA A 194 -22.22 -34.78 18.90
CA ALA A 194 -23.23 -33.93 19.54
C ALA A 194 -24.38 -33.56 18.59
N PHE A 195 -24.08 -33.32 17.31
CA PHE A 195 -25.10 -33.07 16.28
C PHE A 195 -25.88 -34.35 15.92
N HIS A 196 -25.23 -35.52 15.89
CA HIS A 196 -25.91 -36.82 15.77
C HIS A 196 -26.90 -37.04 16.94
N ALA A 197 -26.47 -36.80 18.18
CA ALA A 197 -27.32 -36.93 19.37
C ALA A 197 -28.46 -35.90 19.43
N TYR A 198 -28.32 -34.75 18.76
CA TYR A 198 -29.39 -33.77 18.58
C TYR A 198 -30.47 -34.33 17.64
N ASP A 199 -30.08 -34.98 16.54
CA ASP A 199 -30.98 -35.56 15.54
C ASP A 199 -31.78 -36.77 16.07
N GLU A 200 -31.32 -37.42 17.14
CA GLU A 200 -32.01 -38.55 17.77
C GLU A 200 -33.16 -38.13 18.70
N LYS A 201 -33.28 -36.84 19.04
CA LYS A 201 -34.28 -36.35 19.99
C LYS A 201 -35.62 -36.03 19.30
N PRO A 202 -36.78 -36.43 19.86
CA PRO A 202 -38.07 -36.11 19.28
C PRO A 202 -38.28 -34.60 19.09
N GLY A 203 -38.65 -34.19 17.87
CA GLY A 203 -38.90 -32.80 17.53
C GLY A 203 -37.64 -31.94 17.31
N GLN A 204 -36.47 -32.57 17.19
CA GLN A 204 -35.22 -31.93 16.81
C GLN A 204 -34.73 -32.58 15.52
N GLU A 205 -34.45 -31.78 14.49
CA GLU A 205 -33.86 -32.28 13.26
C GLU A 205 -32.66 -31.43 12.88
N ILE A 206 -31.52 -32.07 12.68
CA ILE A 206 -30.26 -31.39 12.38
C ILE A 206 -30.31 -30.60 11.06
N ARG A 207 -31.21 -30.95 10.13
CA ARG A 207 -31.42 -30.17 8.90
C ARG A 207 -31.89 -28.74 9.20
N GLU A 208 -32.51 -28.52 10.35
CA GLU A 208 -32.92 -27.19 10.82
C GLU A 208 -31.71 -26.36 11.29
N LEU A 209 -30.61 -27.02 11.67
CA LEU A 209 -29.35 -26.38 12.04
C LEU A 209 -28.43 -26.19 10.82
N LEU A 210 -28.57 -27.02 9.77
CA LEU A 210 -27.72 -27.03 8.58
C LEU A 210 -28.54 -26.68 7.31
N PRO A 211 -28.91 -25.40 7.10
CA PRO A 211 -29.83 -25.00 6.02
C PRO A 211 -29.34 -25.34 4.61
N ASP A 212 -28.03 -25.34 4.38
CA ASP A 212 -27.42 -25.74 3.10
C ASP A 212 -26.91 -27.20 3.10
N GLY A 213 -27.10 -27.92 4.21
CA GLY A 213 -26.65 -29.28 4.42
C GLY A 213 -25.21 -29.42 4.91
N VAL A 214 -24.44 -28.34 5.01
CA VAL A 214 -23.02 -28.40 5.42
C VAL A 214 -22.71 -27.43 6.55
N HIS A 215 -23.24 -26.21 6.51
CA HIS A 215 -22.85 -25.15 7.40
C HIS A 215 -23.94 -24.85 8.44
N PRO A 216 -23.58 -24.69 9.72
CA PRO A 216 -24.52 -24.28 10.75
C PRO A 216 -25.15 -22.90 10.51
N ASN A 217 -26.41 -22.75 10.90
CA ASN A 217 -27.06 -21.45 11.08
C ASN A 217 -26.75 -20.87 12.47
N ASP A 218 -27.37 -19.74 12.83
CA ASP A 218 -27.19 -19.11 14.14
C ASP A 218 -27.47 -20.05 15.32
N ALA A 219 -28.54 -20.86 15.25
CA ALA A 219 -28.88 -21.82 16.29
C ALA A 219 -27.83 -22.93 16.41
N GLY A 220 -27.34 -23.45 15.27
CA GLY A 220 -26.29 -24.45 15.24
C GLY A 220 -24.97 -23.91 15.81
N HIS A 221 -24.56 -22.70 15.42
CA HIS A 221 -23.36 -22.07 15.99
C HIS A 221 -23.52 -21.74 17.47
N ALA A 222 -24.71 -21.35 17.94
CA ALA A 222 -24.96 -21.13 19.36
C ALA A 222 -24.73 -22.41 20.17
N LEU A 223 -25.26 -23.55 19.70
CA LEU A 223 -25.03 -24.86 20.36
C LEU A 223 -23.54 -25.23 20.42
N VAL A 224 -22.82 -25.10 19.30
CA VAL A 224 -21.37 -25.36 19.26
C VAL A 224 -20.61 -24.43 20.22
N THR A 225 -21.04 -23.17 20.32
CA THR A 225 -20.44 -22.18 21.23
C THR A 225 -20.60 -22.61 22.67
N GLU A 226 -21.78 -23.06 23.09
CA GLU A 226 -22.02 -23.51 24.46
C GLU A 226 -21.14 -24.71 24.83
N TRP A 227 -21.05 -25.73 23.95
CA TRP A 227 -20.20 -26.90 24.21
C TRP A 227 -18.71 -26.55 24.29
N LEU A 228 -18.25 -25.63 23.43
CA LEU A 228 -16.87 -25.15 23.46
C LEU A 228 -16.60 -24.30 24.71
N ALA A 229 -17.52 -23.40 25.07
CA ALA A 229 -17.40 -22.55 26.25
C ALA A 229 -17.39 -23.38 27.55
N ASP A 230 -18.23 -24.42 27.65
CA ASP A 230 -18.21 -25.35 28.79
C ASP A 230 -16.88 -26.09 28.90
N ARG A 231 -16.32 -26.53 27.77
CA ARG A 231 -15.04 -27.21 27.76
C ARG A 231 -13.90 -26.29 28.19
N ILE A 232 -13.87 -25.06 27.68
CA ILE A 232 -12.86 -24.07 28.06
C ILE A 232 -13.01 -23.70 29.54
N ALA A 233 -14.23 -23.49 30.03
CA ALA A 233 -14.47 -23.19 31.43
C ALA A 233 -14.02 -24.32 32.36
N ALA A 234 -14.21 -25.58 31.97
CA ALA A 234 -13.68 -26.72 32.72
C ALA A 234 -12.15 -26.71 32.79
N LEU A 235 -11.46 -26.40 31.68
CA LEU A 235 -10.00 -26.30 31.64
C LEU A 235 -9.47 -25.13 32.46
N VAL A 236 -10.21 -24.02 32.54
CA VAL A 236 -9.86 -22.91 33.43
C VAL A 236 -10.06 -23.31 34.90
N ALA A 237 -11.17 -23.98 35.22
CA ALA A 237 -11.50 -24.36 36.58
C ALA A 237 -10.55 -25.41 37.17
N ASP A 238 -10.02 -26.33 36.36
CA ASP A 238 -9.05 -27.34 36.79
C ASP A 238 -7.58 -26.89 36.72
N GLY A 239 -7.34 -25.65 36.25
CA GLY A 239 -6.02 -25.04 36.15
C GLY A 239 -5.20 -25.49 34.93
N SER A 240 -5.76 -26.32 34.05
CA SER A 240 -5.11 -26.73 32.78
C SER A 240 -5.00 -25.57 31.77
N LEU A 241 -5.80 -24.52 31.96
CA LEU A 241 -5.77 -23.28 31.20
C LEU A 241 -5.77 -22.10 32.16
N THR A 242 -4.66 -21.36 32.24
CA THR A 242 -4.59 -20.15 33.08
C THR A 242 -4.64 -18.92 32.18
N PRO A 243 -5.51 -17.94 32.45
CA PRO A 243 -5.43 -16.62 31.82
C PRO A 243 -4.08 -16.01 32.19
N SER A 244 -3.14 -16.00 31.24
CA SER A 244 -1.80 -15.54 31.53
C SER A 244 -1.69 -14.05 31.20
N ALA A 245 -1.12 -13.27 32.11
CA ALA A 245 -0.82 -11.85 31.89
C ALA A 245 0.41 -11.62 30.98
N CYS A 246 0.56 -12.46 29.94
CA CYS A 246 1.79 -12.91 29.30
C CYS A 246 2.26 -14.26 29.86
N ALA A 247 2.12 -15.32 29.06
CA ALA A 247 3.08 -16.41 29.09
C ALA A 247 4.50 -15.81 28.96
N PRO A 248 5.53 -16.37 29.62
CA PRO A 248 6.84 -15.75 29.69
C PRO A 248 7.31 -15.42 28.29
N ALA A 249 7.60 -14.14 28.09
CA ALA A 249 8.11 -13.62 26.85
C ALA A 249 9.30 -14.48 26.40
N GLN A 250 9.19 -15.11 25.23
CA GLN A 250 10.36 -15.17 24.36
C GLN A 250 10.79 -13.71 24.16
N PRO A 251 12.06 -13.36 24.39
CA PRO A 251 12.51 -11.97 24.31
C PRO A 251 12.16 -11.39 22.93
N GLY A 252 11.23 -10.42 22.86
CA GLY A 252 10.94 -9.73 21.59
C GLY A 252 9.59 -9.02 21.36
N ALA A 253 8.55 -9.11 22.19
CA ALA A 253 7.30 -8.36 21.93
C ALA A 253 7.40 -6.91 22.44
N ALA A 254 7.25 -5.93 21.54
CA ALA A 254 7.41 -4.51 21.84
C ALA A 254 6.23 -3.96 22.68
N PRO A 255 6.48 -3.07 23.66
CA PRO A 255 5.43 -2.37 24.40
C PRO A 255 4.60 -1.43 23.48
N PRO A 256 3.39 -1.01 23.88
CA PRO A 256 2.61 -0.04 23.12
C PRO A 256 3.40 1.28 22.94
N LEU A 257 3.40 1.80 21.72
CA LEU A 257 3.96 3.12 21.45
C LEU A 257 3.01 4.18 22.01
N THR A 258 3.45 4.82 23.08
CA THR A 258 2.72 5.91 23.72
C THR A 258 2.99 7.20 22.95
N LEU A 259 1.93 7.84 22.45
CA LEU A 259 1.99 9.04 21.63
C LEU A 259 1.60 10.31 22.39
N VAL A 260 0.65 10.19 23.31
CA VAL A 260 0.30 11.22 24.29
C VAL A 260 0.04 10.54 25.62
N GLU A 261 0.61 11.09 26.70
CA GLU A 261 0.38 10.61 28.07
C GLU A 261 0.19 11.82 29.00
N ALA A 262 -0.97 11.92 29.63
CA ALA A 262 -1.34 13.06 30.49
C ALA A 262 -1.12 14.43 29.80
N GLY A 263 -1.42 14.49 28.50
CA GLY A 263 -1.26 15.69 27.68
C GLY A 263 0.17 16.00 27.21
N ASP A 264 1.14 15.13 27.50
CA ASP A 264 2.52 15.24 27.02
C ASP A 264 2.72 14.47 25.69
N PRO A 265 3.02 15.15 24.57
CA PRO A 265 3.27 14.50 23.28
C PRO A 265 4.63 13.77 23.25
N LYS A 266 4.61 12.48 22.90
CA LYS A 266 5.79 11.61 22.77
C LYS A 266 5.79 10.94 21.40
N HIS A 267 6.92 10.81 20.72
CA HIS A 267 6.99 10.11 19.42
C HIS A 267 5.96 10.59 18.38
N VAL A 268 5.74 11.91 18.29
CA VAL A 268 4.78 12.54 17.36
C VAL A 268 5.42 13.69 16.59
N HIS A 269 4.88 13.99 15.42
CA HIS A 269 5.14 15.20 14.64
C HIS A 269 4.00 16.21 14.78
N GLY A 270 4.34 17.50 14.71
CA GLY A 270 3.38 18.61 14.78
C GLY A 270 2.95 19.00 16.20
N GLY A 271 3.49 18.33 17.23
CA GLY A 271 3.18 18.59 18.65
C GLY A 271 3.51 20.00 19.11
N GLU A 272 4.47 20.68 18.46
CA GLU A 272 4.84 22.07 18.74
C GLU A 272 3.72 23.08 18.44
N ARG A 273 2.70 22.68 17.66
CA ARG A 273 1.50 23.48 17.37
C ARG A 273 0.35 23.22 18.36
N TRP A 274 0.55 22.35 19.34
CA TRP A 274 -0.42 22.01 20.39
C TRP A 274 0.06 22.54 21.74
N ARG A 275 -0.87 22.81 22.65
CA ARG A 275 -0.58 23.30 24.01
C ARG A 275 -1.01 22.28 25.06
N THR A 276 -0.14 21.96 25.99
CA THR A 276 -0.48 21.11 27.14
C THR A 276 -1.16 21.94 28.22
N GLU A 277 -2.44 21.67 28.49
CA GLU A 277 -3.28 22.39 29.45
C GLU A 277 -4.22 21.38 30.15
N ASP A 278 -4.39 21.50 31.47
CA ASP A 278 -5.26 20.63 32.28
C ASP A 278 -5.06 19.11 32.10
N GLY A 279 -3.80 18.67 31.90
CA GLY A 279 -3.47 17.26 31.70
C GLY A 279 -3.86 16.70 30.33
N ALA A 280 -4.16 17.59 29.36
CA ALA A 280 -4.49 17.23 27.98
C ALA A 280 -3.70 18.08 26.98
N LEU A 281 -3.47 17.51 25.81
CA LEU A 281 -2.88 18.21 24.67
C LEU A 281 -3.99 18.85 23.84
N THR A 282 -3.98 20.18 23.74
CA THR A 282 -5.03 20.99 23.13
C THR A 282 -4.58 21.60 21.81
N GLY A 283 -5.36 21.40 20.74
CA GLY A 283 -5.04 21.87 19.40
C GLY A 283 -6.26 22.47 18.71
N THR A 284 -6.02 23.50 17.89
CA THR A 284 -7.04 24.22 17.13
C THR A 284 -6.58 24.53 15.72
N GLY A 285 -7.52 24.76 14.81
CA GLY A 285 -7.20 25.25 13.46
C GLY A 285 -6.37 24.26 12.63
N PRO A 286 -5.27 24.71 11.98
CA PRO A 286 -4.45 23.88 11.11
C PRO A 286 -3.49 22.94 11.86
N ALA A 287 -3.58 22.86 13.19
CA ALA A 287 -2.77 21.92 13.97
C ALA A 287 -3.04 20.49 13.50
N ARG A 288 -1.98 19.67 13.46
CA ARG A 288 -2.07 18.23 13.21
C ARG A 288 -1.12 17.54 14.16
N LEU A 289 -1.55 16.41 14.72
CA LEU A 289 -0.71 15.56 15.55
C LEU A 289 -0.64 14.20 14.88
N THR A 290 0.53 13.77 14.44
CA THR A 290 0.70 12.46 13.81
C THR A 290 1.78 11.67 14.51
N ALA A 291 1.61 10.36 14.65
CA ALA A 291 2.66 9.47 15.10
C ALA A 291 3.93 9.65 14.26
N ALA A 292 5.09 9.61 14.91
CA ALA A 292 6.40 9.54 14.26
C ALA A 292 6.74 8.10 13.80
N ALA A 293 5.78 7.19 13.90
CA ALA A 293 5.89 5.81 13.50
C ALA A 293 4.65 5.37 12.72
N GLY A 294 4.86 4.52 11.72
CA GLY A 294 3.82 3.90 10.93
C GLY A 294 3.43 2.55 11.51
N ILE A 295 2.22 2.12 11.17
CA ILE A 295 1.72 0.78 11.50
C ILE A 295 2.03 -0.13 10.31
N ARG A 296 2.70 -1.26 10.54
CA ARG A 296 2.98 -2.25 9.50
C ARG A 296 1.74 -3.11 9.20
N PRO A 297 1.69 -3.78 8.03
CA PRO A 297 0.79 -4.91 7.78
C PRO A 297 0.77 -5.87 8.97
N GLY A 298 -0.35 -6.01 9.67
CA GLY A 298 -0.37 -6.72 10.96
C GLY A 298 -1.30 -6.10 11.99
N ASP A 299 -1.92 -6.92 12.83
CA ASP A 299 -3.05 -6.49 13.66
C ASP A 299 -2.62 -5.37 14.60
N PHE A 300 -3.53 -4.44 14.84
CA PHE A 300 -3.22 -3.28 15.66
C PHE A 300 -4.44 -2.80 16.43
N VAL A 301 -4.15 -2.13 17.53
CA VAL A 301 -5.11 -1.42 18.37
C VAL A 301 -4.59 -0.01 18.56
N ILE A 302 -5.44 0.96 18.25
CA ILE A 302 -5.23 2.37 18.55
C ILE A 302 -6.23 2.74 19.63
N THR A 303 -5.78 3.44 20.66
CA THR A 303 -6.64 3.96 21.72
C THR A 303 -6.34 5.43 21.94
N ALA A 304 -7.39 6.22 22.15
CA ALA A 304 -7.27 7.61 22.54
C ALA A 304 -8.44 8.01 23.44
N ARG A 305 -8.17 8.93 24.38
CA ARG A 305 -9.23 9.59 25.16
C ARG A 305 -9.28 11.05 24.78
N LEU A 306 -10.44 11.45 24.28
CA LEU A 306 -10.62 12.70 23.54
C LEU A 306 -11.74 13.54 24.17
N ARG A 307 -11.64 14.85 24.00
CA ARG A 307 -12.73 15.81 24.24
C ARG A 307 -12.73 16.83 23.11
N LEU A 308 -13.90 17.19 22.62
CA LEU A 308 -14.09 18.20 21.56
C LEU A 308 -14.86 19.40 22.14
N THR A 309 -14.36 20.60 21.90
CA THR A 309 -14.97 21.88 22.29
C THR A 309 -15.05 22.79 21.06
N ASP A 310 -15.87 23.85 21.14
CA ASP A 310 -16.15 24.77 20.02
C ASP A 310 -16.64 24.04 18.75
N GLN A 311 -17.65 23.20 18.93
CA GLN A 311 -18.06 22.20 17.94
C GLN A 311 -18.72 22.78 16.67
N ASP A 312 -19.18 24.03 16.67
CA ASP A 312 -19.72 24.89 15.56
C ASP A 312 -19.68 24.34 14.10
N ASN A 313 -20.37 23.24 13.80
CA ASN A 313 -20.38 22.59 12.47
C ASN A 313 -18.96 22.30 11.91
N SER A 314 -18.05 21.86 12.79
CA SER A 314 -16.63 21.68 12.52
C SER A 314 -16.24 20.22 12.27
N ALA A 315 -15.12 19.98 11.58
CA ALA A 315 -14.71 18.68 11.03
C ALA A 315 -13.53 18.03 11.78
N ALA A 316 -13.63 17.79 13.08
CA ALA A 316 -12.57 17.10 13.82
C ALA A 316 -12.43 15.64 13.31
N ALA A 317 -11.20 15.15 13.10
CA ALA A 317 -10.99 13.82 12.54
C ALA A 317 -9.76 13.09 13.09
N PHE A 318 -9.90 11.77 13.19
CA PHE A 318 -8.80 10.81 13.20
C PHE A 318 -8.41 10.49 11.76
N VAL A 319 -7.12 10.46 11.47
CA VAL A 319 -6.58 10.25 10.11
C VAL A 319 -5.61 9.07 10.13
N PHE A 320 -5.76 8.15 9.18
CA PHE A 320 -4.88 7.00 9.03
C PHE A 320 -4.64 6.68 7.53
N GLY A 321 -3.39 6.69 7.08
CA GLY A 321 -3.07 6.76 5.64
C GLY A 321 -3.85 7.89 4.97
N ASP A 322 -4.55 7.60 3.87
CA ASP A 322 -5.46 8.53 3.18
C ASP A 322 -6.93 8.44 3.62
N ASN A 323 -7.16 7.83 4.77
CA ASN A 323 -8.48 7.63 5.33
C ASN A 323 -8.70 8.57 6.52
N ALA A 324 -9.96 8.92 6.75
CA ALA A 324 -10.37 9.72 7.87
C ALA A 324 -11.63 9.15 8.52
N PHE A 325 -11.66 9.16 9.84
CA PHE A 325 -12.86 9.02 10.66
C PHE A 325 -13.14 10.39 11.29
N GLY A 326 -14.24 11.02 10.90
CA GLY A 326 -14.68 12.30 11.40
C GLY A 326 -15.61 12.16 12.60
N PHE A 327 -15.30 12.89 13.67
CA PHE A 327 -16.08 12.92 14.92
C PHE A 327 -17.29 13.86 14.84
N GLU A 328 -17.25 14.80 13.89
CA GLU A 328 -18.31 15.75 13.64
C GLU A 328 -18.14 16.31 12.23
N GLY A 329 -19.22 16.59 11.52
CA GLY A 329 -19.20 17.18 10.19
C GLY A 329 -20.16 18.36 10.09
N ALA A 330 -20.28 18.97 8.92
CA ALA A 330 -21.15 20.15 8.69
C ALA A 330 -22.65 19.96 9.02
N ARG A 331 -23.06 18.72 9.35
CA ARG A 331 -24.43 18.33 9.73
C ARG A 331 -24.52 17.71 11.13
N GLY A 332 -23.48 17.80 11.95
CA GLY A 332 -23.43 17.16 13.29
C GLY A 332 -23.39 15.62 13.23
N THR A 333 -22.93 15.06 12.11
CA THR A 333 -22.84 13.61 11.89
C THR A 333 -21.40 13.15 11.89
N LEU A 334 -21.17 11.95 12.42
CA LEU A 334 -19.94 11.21 12.18
C LEU A 334 -19.80 10.92 10.68
N PHE A 335 -18.57 10.78 10.20
CA PHE A 335 -18.33 10.40 8.82
C PHE A 335 -17.07 9.56 8.69
N VAL A 336 -17.00 8.80 7.61
CA VAL A 336 -15.75 8.17 7.16
C VAL A 336 -15.47 8.63 5.74
N ASN A 337 -14.19 8.77 5.40
CA ASN A 337 -13.78 9.14 4.06
C ASN A 337 -12.46 8.46 3.71
N GLY A 338 -12.29 8.08 2.45
CA GLY A 338 -11.04 7.54 1.93
C GLY A 338 -11.18 6.16 1.29
N PRO A 339 -10.09 5.63 0.72
CA PRO A 339 -10.09 4.39 -0.05
C PRO A 339 -10.62 3.17 0.70
N VAL A 340 -10.30 3.02 2.00
CA VAL A 340 -10.77 1.89 2.83
C VAL A 340 -12.30 1.87 2.92
N PHE A 341 -12.94 3.03 2.82
CA PHE A 341 -14.40 3.17 2.92
C PHE A 341 -15.09 3.29 1.56
N GLY A 342 -14.34 3.30 0.46
CA GLY A 342 -14.89 3.55 -0.89
C GLY A 342 -15.29 5.00 -1.17
N GLY A 343 -14.86 5.96 -0.34
CA GLY A 343 -15.22 7.38 -0.46
C GLY A 343 -15.85 7.95 0.82
N LEU A 344 -16.56 9.08 0.69
CA LEU A 344 -17.23 9.75 1.81
C LEU A 344 -18.56 9.05 2.13
N GLU A 345 -18.72 8.64 3.38
CA GLU A 345 -19.94 8.06 3.95
C GLU A 345 -20.29 8.83 5.23
N LEU A 346 -21.56 9.26 5.37
CA LEU A 346 -22.08 9.85 6.60
C LEU A 346 -22.68 8.74 7.46
N LEU A 347 -22.42 8.78 8.77
CA LEU A 347 -22.87 7.79 9.76
C LEU A 347 -23.97 8.39 10.66
N SER A 348 -24.04 7.95 11.92
CA SER A 348 -24.98 8.47 12.93
C SER A 348 -24.64 9.91 13.39
N ARG A 349 -25.52 10.51 14.19
CA ARG A 349 -25.19 11.80 14.82
C ARG A 349 -24.10 11.58 15.87
N SER A 350 -23.25 12.59 16.07
CA SER A 350 -22.19 12.54 17.10
C SER A 350 -22.79 12.38 18.50
N GLU A 351 -23.89 13.09 18.78
CA GLU A 351 -24.63 13.03 20.04
C GLU A 351 -25.20 11.64 20.39
N ASP A 352 -25.29 10.71 19.42
CA ASP A 352 -25.78 9.34 19.66
C ASP A 352 -24.73 8.44 20.32
N VAL A 353 -23.46 8.88 20.37
CA VAL A 353 -22.32 8.06 20.83
C VAL A 353 -21.43 8.74 21.86
N PHE A 354 -21.42 10.08 21.93
CA PHE A 354 -20.77 10.84 23.00
C PHE A 354 -21.50 12.16 23.27
N GLU A 355 -21.40 12.68 24.49
CA GLU A 355 -22.00 13.97 24.87
C GLU A 355 -21.11 15.14 24.42
N PRO A 356 -21.68 16.25 23.92
CA PRO A 356 -20.92 17.47 23.61
C PRO A 356 -20.07 17.93 24.79
N GLU A 357 -18.83 18.34 24.50
CA GLU A 357 -17.83 18.77 25.50
C GLU A 357 -17.40 17.73 26.55
N ALA A 358 -17.94 16.52 26.52
CA ALA A 358 -17.55 15.45 27.43
C ALA A 358 -16.30 14.69 26.93
N TRP A 359 -15.61 14.03 27.87
CA TRP A 359 -14.56 13.07 27.55
C TRP A 359 -15.17 11.77 27.04
N PHE A 360 -14.60 11.22 25.97
CA PHE A 360 -14.99 9.92 25.43
C PHE A 360 -13.76 9.08 25.04
N GLU A 361 -13.93 7.77 25.04
CA GLU A 361 -12.93 6.82 24.57
C GLU A 361 -13.12 6.56 23.08
N PHE A 362 -12.03 6.60 22.32
CA PHE A 362 -12.00 6.29 20.90
C PHE A 362 -10.98 5.19 20.64
N SER A 363 -11.39 4.14 19.94
CA SER A 363 -10.53 3.01 19.62
C SER A 363 -10.66 2.59 18.17
N VAL A 364 -9.54 2.20 17.56
CA VAL A 364 -9.52 1.56 16.25
C VAL A 364 -8.86 0.20 16.38
N VAL A 365 -9.57 -0.85 15.99
CA VAL A 365 -9.09 -2.23 16.11
C VAL A 365 -9.07 -2.85 14.73
N ARG A 366 -7.90 -3.30 14.28
CA ARG A 366 -7.79 -4.15 13.10
C ARG A 366 -7.43 -5.58 13.52
N ALA A 367 -8.32 -6.51 13.19
CA ALA A 367 -8.14 -7.94 13.43
C ALA A 367 -8.36 -8.69 12.12
N GLY A 368 -7.30 -9.25 11.54
CA GLY A 368 -7.32 -9.83 10.21
C GLY A 368 -7.76 -8.79 9.16
N ASN A 369 -8.88 -9.09 8.48
CA ASN A 369 -9.48 -8.22 7.46
C ASN A 369 -10.54 -7.26 8.00
N ASP A 370 -10.78 -7.20 9.31
CA ASP A 370 -11.85 -6.38 9.89
C ASP A 370 -11.26 -5.18 10.63
N LEU A 371 -11.61 -3.97 10.16
CA LEU A 371 -11.22 -2.69 10.78
C LEU A 371 -12.45 -2.06 11.43
N ARG A 372 -12.42 -1.96 12.77
CA ARG A 372 -13.51 -1.44 13.60
C ARG A 372 -13.13 -0.12 14.24
N PHE A 373 -14.05 0.83 14.20
CA PHE A 373 -14.00 2.12 14.88
C PHE A 373 -15.01 2.10 16.02
N LEU A 374 -14.54 2.35 17.22
CA LEU A 374 -15.33 2.31 18.44
C LEU A 374 -15.29 3.66 19.14
N ILE A 375 -16.44 4.07 19.69
CA ILE A 375 -16.55 5.19 20.62
C ILE A 375 -17.25 4.66 21.87
N ASN A 376 -16.66 4.85 23.04
CA ASN A 376 -17.16 4.35 24.32
C ASN A 376 -17.55 2.86 24.24
N ASP A 377 -16.63 2.04 23.71
CA ASP A 377 -16.78 0.59 23.47
C ASP A 377 -17.90 0.16 22.51
N ARG A 378 -18.64 1.11 21.92
CA ARG A 378 -19.65 0.85 20.90
C ARG A 378 -19.02 0.90 19.51
N ILE A 379 -19.19 -0.16 18.72
CA ILE A 379 -18.78 -0.15 17.30
C ILE A 379 -19.66 0.85 16.55
N VAL A 380 -19.03 1.88 16.00
CA VAL A 380 -19.69 2.91 15.18
C VAL A 380 -19.54 2.58 13.69
N ARG A 381 -18.41 1.98 13.30
CA ARG A 381 -18.19 1.50 11.94
C ARG A 381 -17.29 0.27 11.95
N ALA A 382 -17.63 -0.73 11.13
CA ALA A 382 -16.76 -1.85 10.79
C ALA A 382 -16.62 -1.90 9.27
N VAL A 383 -15.43 -2.17 8.75
CA VAL A 383 -15.16 -2.25 7.31
C VAL A 383 -14.12 -3.31 7.02
N ALA A 384 -14.30 -4.02 5.90
CA ALA A 384 -13.30 -4.94 5.41
C ALA A 384 -12.05 -4.15 4.97
N CYS A 385 -10.93 -4.39 5.63
CA CYS A 385 -9.64 -3.79 5.35
C CYS A 385 -8.58 -4.91 5.43
N PRO A 386 -7.97 -5.33 4.30
CA PRO A 386 -6.86 -6.27 4.31
C PRO A 386 -5.74 -5.80 5.26
N PRO A 387 -4.81 -6.68 5.68
CA PRO A 387 -3.70 -6.32 6.56
C PRO A 387 -2.70 -5.42 5.82
N VAL A 388 -3.08 -4.18 5.59
CA VAL A 388 -2.26 -3.11 5.02
C VAL A 388 -1.66 -2.30 6.17
N GLY A 389 -0.51 -1.68 5.91
CA GLY A 389 0.10 -0.72 6.82
C GLY A 389 -0.46 0.68 6.62
N PHE A 390 -0.26 1.54 7.62
CA PHE A 390 -0.61 2.95 7.58
C PHE A 390 0.61 3.78 7.97
N ASP A 391 1.13 4.56 7.02
CA ASP A 391 2.31 5.44 7.17
C ASP A 391 2.00 6.69 8.00
N ARG A 392 0.75 7.13 8.00
CA ARG A 392 0.25 8.27 8.77
C ARG A 392 -0.81 7.79 9.73
N VAL A 393 -0.71 8.14 11.02
CA VAL A 393 -1.74 7.89 12.03
C VAL A 393 -1.80 9.07 12.97
N GLY A 394 -2.97 9.66 13.21
CA GLY A 394 -3.05 10.84 14.06
C GLY A 394 -4.39 11.56 14.09
N PHE A 395 -4.36 12.77 14.63
CA PHE A 395 -5.55 13.60 14.85
C PHE A 395 -5.41 15.00 14.24
N SER A 396 -6.56 15.53 13.80
CA SER A 396 -6.68 16.86 13.22
C SER A 396 -7.92 17.58 13.80
N PRO A 397 -7.76 18.65 14.61
CA PRO A 397 -8.87 19.45 15.12
C PRO A 397 -9.63 20.19 14.02
N MET A 398 -8.96 20.55 12.93
CA MET A 398 -9.53 21.29 11.79
C MET A 398 -10.18 22.62 12.21
N ARG A 399 -11.50 22.69 12.31
CA ARG A 399 -12.21 23.91 12.75
C ARG A 399 -12.72 23.84 14.20
N SER A 400 -12.52 22.69 14.86
CA SER A 400 -12.87 22.46 16.26
C SER A 400 -11.68 22.76 17.16
N THR A 401 -11.91 22.68 18.46
CA THR A 401 -10.89 22.55 19.49
C THR A 401 -10.85 21.09 19.97
N MET A 402 -9.71 20.42 19.81
CA MET A 402 -9.53 19.03 20.24
C MET A 402 -8.59 18.95 21.43
N HIS A 403 -8.99 18.19 22.44
CA HIS A 403 -8.18 17.83 23.60
C HIS A 403 -7.89 16.33 23.60
N ILE A 404 -6.63 15.95 23.83
CA ILE A 404 -6.16 14.56 23.88
C ILE A 404 -5.50 14.32 25.24
N GLU A 405 -6.13 13.51 26.10
CA GLU A 405 -5.55 13.14 27.40
C GLU A 405 -4.50 12.04 27.23
N ARG A 406 -4.84 11.02 26.44
CA ARG A 406 -3.98 9.88 26.12
C ARG A 406 -4.19 9.41 24.68
N PHE A 407 -3.13 8.92 24.06
CA PHE A 407 -3.13 8.35 22.72
C PHE A 407 -1.99 7.32 22.60
N ALA A 408 -2.32 6.10 22.19
CA ALA A 408 -1.34 5.02 22.06
C ALA A 408 -1.68 4.08 20.90
N ILE A 409 -0.63 3.44 20.36
CA ILE A 409 -0.72 2.41 19.33
C ILE A 409 -0.08 1.13 19.86
N LEU A 410 -0.77 0.01 19.71
CA LEU A 410 -0.25 -1.33 19.92
C LEU A 410 -0.31 -2.09 18.60
N GLY A 411 0.81 -2.67 18.16
CA GLY A 411 0.89 -3.43 16.92
C GLY A 411 2.34 -3.54 16.43
N ALA A 412 2.50 -4.02 15.20
CA ALA A 412 3.80 -3.96 14.52
C ALA A 412 4.07 -2.51 14.09
N ILE A 413 4.92 -1.82 14.85
CA ILE A 413 5.21 -0.40 14.67
C ILE A 413 6.63 -0.27 14.14
N GLU A 414 6.81 0.56 13.13
CA GLU A 414 8.13 0.94 12.65
C GLU A 414 8.23 2.45 12.63
N GLU A 415 9.34 2.98 13.16
CA GLU A 415 9.65 4.40 13.00
C GLU A 415 9.58 4.75 11.52
N THR A 416 8.59 5.56 11.17
CA THR A 416 8.55 6.17 9.87
C THR A 416 9.55 7.29 9.94
N ALA A 417 10.55 7.26 9.06
CA ALA A 417 11.37 8.44 8.84
C ALA A 417 10.43 9.64 8.66
N PRO A 418 10.71 10.79 9.30
CA PRO A 418 9.89 11.97 9.11
C PRO A 418 9.75 12.23 7.60
N PRO A 419 8.56 12.70 7.14
CA PRO A 419 8.40 13.03 5.74
C PRO A 419 9.51 14.02 5.33
N PRO A 420 10.06 13.87 4.11
CA PRO A 420 11.15 14.74 3.68
C PRO A 420 10.72 16.21 3.75
N PRO A 421 11.66 17.14 4.01
CA PRO A 421 11.35 18.55 4.02
C PRO A 421 10.62 19.00 2.74
N ARG A 422 9.68 19.92 2.92
CA ARG A 422 8.88 20.52 1.84
C ARG A 422 9.68 21.49 0.98
N GLY A 423 10.82 21.95 1.49
CA GLY A 423 11.83 22.75 0.81
C GLY A 423 13.21 22.10 0.88
N TYR A 424 14.26 22.90 0.74
CA TYR A 424 15.65 22.47 0.81
C TYR A 424 16.56 23.61 1.27
N ASP A 425 17.75 23.24 1.74
CA ASP A 425 18.76 24.11 2.34
C ASP A 425 20.12 24.04 1.62
N ILE A 426 20.20 23.35 0.48
CA ILE A 426 21.42 23.30 -0.34
C ILE A 426 21.63 24.60 -1.13
N PRO A 427 22.89 24.94 -1.48
CA PRO A 427 23.19 26.15 -2.25
C PRO A 427 22.51 26.17 -3.61
N ILE A 428 22.19 27.39 -4.08
CA ILE A 428 21.66 27.65 -5.43
C ILE A 428 22.72 28.45 -6.20
N VAL A 429 23.18 27.91 -7.32
CA VAL A 429 23.97 28.64 -8.32
C VAL A 429 22.99 29.22 -9.34
N ASP A 430 22.84 30.54 -9.37
CA ASP A 430 21.93 31.22 -10.29
C ASP A 430 22.65 31.62 -11.58
N LEU A 431 22.19 31.08 -12.72
CA LEU A 431 22.69 31.36 -14.07
C LEU A 431 21.61 32.02 -14.96
N ALA A 432 20.45 32.37 -14.40
CA ALA A 432 19.26 32.75 -15.18
C ALA A 432 19.49 33.94 -16.12
N ASP A 433 20.37 34.87 -15.73
CA ASP A 433 20.67 36.10 -16.46
C ASP A 433 21.91 35.98 -17.39
N GLU A 434 22.55 34.80 -17.49
CA GLU A 434 23.75 34.58 -18.33
C GLU A 434 23.37 34.26 -19.79
N GLU A 435 22.99 35.29 -20.53
CA GLU A 435 22.54 35.19 -21.93
C GLU A 435 23.57 34.51 -22.87
N GLU A 436 24.87 34.62 -22.59
CA GLU A 436 25.94 34.04 -23.42
C GLU A 436 25.93 32.51 -23.46
N ARG A 437 25.23 31.87 -22.52
CA ARG A 437 25.06 30.40 -22.44
C ARG A 437 23.80 29.92 -23.13
N GLN A 438 22.88 30.84 -23.44
CA GLN A 438 21.55 30.56 -23.92
C GLN A 438 21.52 30.59 -25.45
N VAL A 439 21.08 29.49 -26.06
CA VAL A 439 20.93 29.36 -27.51
C VAL A 439 19.46 29.15 -27.82
N VAL A 440 18.85 30.07 -28.58
CA VAL A 440 17.48 29.88 -29.07
C VAL A 440 17.46 28.74 -30.09
N VAL A 441 16.76 27.67 -29.78
CA VAL A 441 16.61 26.48 -30.64
C VAL A 441 15.53 26.73 -31.68
N ASP A 442 14.36 27.19 -31.25
CA ASP A 442 13.28 27.60 -32.14
C ASP A 442 12.35 28.60 -31.46
N ARG A 443 11.87 29.57 -32.24
CA ARG A 443 10.92 30.60 -31.80
C ARG A 443 10.09 31.04 -32.98
N GLU A 444 8.78 31.10 -32.78
CA GLU A 444 7.84 31.62 -33.78
C GLU A 444 6.85 32.58 -33.07
N PRO A 445 6.83 33.87 -33.43
CA PRO A 445 5.93 34.83 -32.78
C PRO A 445 4.46 34.39 -32.85
N GLY A 446 3.78 34.41 -31.69
CA GLY A 446 2.37 34.02 -31.59
C GLY A 446 2.11 32.51 -31.69
N GLN A 447 3.17 31.69 -31.70
CA GLN A 447 3.06 30.25 -31.74
C GLN A 447 3.69 29.63 -30.49
N TYR A 448 2.91 28.78 -29.82
CA TYR A 448 3.41 27.91 -28.76
C TYR A 448 4.35 26.84 -29.33
N LEU A 449 5.61 26.84 -28.88
CA LEU A 449 6.58 25.77 -29.14
C LEU A 449 7.06 25.23 -27.80
N GLY A 450 6.89 23.94 -27.55
CA GLY A 450 7.25 23.39 -26.25
C GLY A 450 7.59 21.92 -26.24
N HIS A 451 7.81 21.38 -25.05
CA HIS A 451 8.00 19.96 -24.75
C HIS A 451 9.06 19.25 -25.63
N PRO A 452 10.25 19.83 -25.84
CA PRO A 452 11.28 19.19 -26.62
C PRO A 452 11.77 17.90 -25.95
N THR A 453 12.20 16.97 -26.77
CA THR A 453 13.09 15.87 -26.37
C THR A 453 14.31 15.88 -27.26
N THR A 454 15.42 15.37 -26.75
CA THR A 454 16.71 15.36 -27.45
C THR A 454 17.32 13.98 -27.47
N VAL A 455 18.24 13.79 -28.42
CA VAL A 455 19.16 12.65 -28.43
C VAL A 455 20.50 13.12 -28.99
N LEU A 456 21.60 12.78 -28.28
CA LEU A 456 22.96 12.93 -28.78
C LEU A 456 23.34 11.71 -29.62
N LEU A 457 23.92 11.95 -30.81
CA LEU A 457 24.39 10.89 -31.69
C LEU A 457 25.81 10.43 -31.31
N GLU A 458 26.22 9.29 -31.87
CA GLU A 458 27.49 8.63 -31.53
C GLU A 458 28.74 9.38 -31.99
N ASP A 459 28.59 10.40 -32.86
CA ASP A 459 29.67 11.32 -33.21
C ASP A 459 30.06 12.26 -32.05
N GLY A 460 29.27 12.26 -30.95
CA GLY A 460 29.51 13.05 -29.75
C GLY A 460 29.27 14.55 -29.93
N ALA A 461 28.65 14.98 -31.03
CA ALA A 461 28.44 16.39 -31.34
C ALA A 461 27.06 16.70 -31.91
N THR A 462 26.48 15.77 -32.67
CA THR A 462 25.18 15.98 -33.32
C THR A 462 24.05 15.71 -32.34
N ILE A 463 23.17 16.68 -32.15
CA ILE A 463 21.97 16.58 -31.31
C ILE A 463 20.75 16.74 -32.19
N ILE A 464 19.80 15.81 -32.10
CA ILE A 464 18.49 15.94 -32.73
C ILE A 464 17.47 16.30 -31.66
N THR A 465 16.58 17.24 -31.96
CA THR A 465 15.44 17.56 -31.11
C THR A 465 14.13 17.42 -31.87
N VAL A 466 13.11 16.90 -31.18
CA VAL A 466 11.72 16.87 -31.67
C VAL A 466 10.79 17.50 -30.64
N TYR A 467 9.77 18.20 -31.11
CA TYR A 467 8.76 18.88 -30.27
C TYR A 467 7.45 19.06 -31.04
N PRO A 468 6.30 19.22 -30.37
CA PRO A 468 5.07 19.60 -31.03
C PRO A 468 5.04 21.13 -31.25
N LYS A 469 4.47 21.54 -32.39
CA LYS A 469 4.03 22.92 -32.63
C LYS A 469 2.69 23.18 -31.92
N GLY A 470 2.71 23.12 -30.58
CA GLY A 470 1.55 23.33 -29.71
C GLY A 470 1.73 22.74 -28.31
N HIS A 471 0.85 23.11 -27.38
CA HIS A 471 0.90 22.63 -25.99
C HIS A 471 0.36 21.20 -25.88
N GLY A 472 1.28 20.22 -25.93
CA GLY A 472 0.92 18.79 -25.85
C GLY A 472 0.00 18.32 -26.97
N ARG A 473 0.07 18.94 -28.15
CA ARG A 473 -0.70 18.60 -29.36
C ARG A 473 -0.08 19.28 -30.59
N GLY A 474 -0.42 18.79 -31.77
CA GLY A 474 -0.09 19.43 -33.05
C GLY A 474 1.08 18.77 -33.77
N PRO A 475 1.47 19.32 -34.94
CA PRO A 475 2.51 18.72 -35.78
C PRO A 475 3.84 18.57 -35.04
N ILE A 476 4.48 17.41 -35.21
CA ILE A 476 5.86 17.20 -34.73
C ILE A 476 6.81 17.97 -35.65
N VAL A 477 7.70 18.75 -35.04
CA VAL A 477 8.78 19.48 -35.68
C VAL A 477 10.10 18.85 -35.25
N MET A 478 11.07 18.83 -36.17
CA MET A 478 12.42 18.34 -35.93
C MET A 478 13.46 19.42 -36.26
N LYS A 479 14.47 19.57 -35.41
CA LYS A 479 15.66 20.38 -35.67
C LYS A 479 16.92 19.60 -35.26
N ARG A 480 18.07 20.06 -35.75
CA ARG A 480 19.37 19.42 -35.50
C ARG A 480 20.43 20.46 -35.21
N SER A 481 21.32 20.14 -34.29
CA SER A 481 22.61 20.80 -34.10
C SER A 481 23.72 19.82 -34.46
N THR A 482 24.79 20.30 -35.11
CA THR A 482 25.98 19.48 -35.47
C THR A 482 27.23 19.93 -34.71
N ASP A 483 27.11 20.85 -33.76
CA ASP A 483 28.22 21.50 -33.07
C ASP A 483 28.07 21.51 -31.53
N GLY A 484 27.33 20.52 -31.01
CA GLY A 484 27.10 20.35 -29.58
C GLY A 484 26.13 21.40 -29.00
N GLY A 485 25.10 21.77 -29.76
CA GLY A 485 24.03 22.69 -29.34
C GLY A 485 24.40 24.17 -29.40
N ARG A 486 25.48 24.54 -30.09
CA ARG A 486 25.88 25.96 -30.24
C ARG A 486 25.07 26.66 -31.33
N THR A 487 24.72 25.93 -32.39
CA THR A 487 23.81 26.39 -33.43
C THR A 487 22.79 25.29 -33.78
N TRP A 488 21.64 25.71 -34.32
CA TRP A 488 20.57 24.80 -34.73
C TRP A 488 20.16 25.09 -36.17
N SER A 489 19.84 24.03 -36.92
CA SER A 489 19.38 24.09 -38.30
C SER A 489 18.07 24.86 -38.44
N GLU A 490 17.60 25.08 -39.67
CA GLU A 490 16.17 25.32 -39.89
C GLU A 490 15.33 24.08 -39.54
N ARG A 491 14.00 24.23 -39.50
CA ARG A 491 13.08 23.08 -39.31
C ARG A 491 13.29 22.07 -40.44
N LEU A 492 13.55 20.82 -40.07
CA LEU A 492 13.84 19.74 -41.00
C LEU A 492 12.55 19.12 -41.55
N PRO A 493 12.57 18.60 -42.80
CA PRO A 493 11.43 17.88 -43.35
C PRO A 493 11.16 16.62 -42.52
N VAL A 494 9.88 16.35 -42.30
CA VAL A 494 9.37 15.15 -41.62
C VAL A 494 8.20 14.58 -42.43
N PRO A 495 7.84 13.30 -42.27
CA PRO A 495 6.71 12.71 -42.97
C PRO A 495 5.39 13.46 -42.72
N ASP A 496 4.56 13.60 -43.76
CA ASP A 496 3.32 14.41 -43.70
C ASP A 496 2.39 14.01 -42.55
N ASN A 497 2.31 12.71 -42.24
CA ASN A 497 1.39 12.22 -41.20
C ASN A 497 1.86 12.54 -39.77
N TRP A 498 3.08 13.06 -39.56
CA TRP A 498 3.52 13.60 -38.27
C TRP A 498 2.69 14.81 -37.83
N SER A 499 2.02 15.47 -38.78
CA SER A 499 1.01 16.52 -38.53
C SER A 499 -0.19 16.03 -37.70
N THR A 500 -0.43 14.71 -37.68
CA THR A 500 -1.55 14.08 -36.95
C THR A 500 -1.22 13.75 -35.49
N SER A 501 -0.02 14.10 -35.01
CA SER A 501 0.33 13.90 -33.60
C SER A 501 -0.63 14.68 -32.69
N ARG A 502 -1.02 14.03 -31.59
CA ARG A 502 -1.99 14.57 -30.63
C ARG A 502 -1.38 14.81 -29.25
N GLU A 503 -0.06 14.61 -29.12
CA GLU A 503 0.62 14.56 -27.84
C GLU A 503 2.08 14.99 -27.96
N VAL A 504 2.79 14.98 -26.83
CA VAL A 504 4.22 15.25 -26.74
C VAL A 504 5.02 14.16 -27.47
N PRO A 505 5.87 14.51 -28.45
CA PRO A 505 6.78 13.54 -29.03
C PRO A 505 7.98 13.27 -28.13
N THR A 506 8.40 12.01 -28.05
CA THR A 506 9.65 11.61 -27.40
C THR A 506 10.55 10.91 -28.39
N ILE A 507 11.82 11.34 -28.48
CA ILE A 507 12.85 10.68 -29.29
C ILE A 507 13.79 9.84 -28.43
N HIS A 508 14.12 8.64 -28.89
CA HIS A 508 15.05 7.71 -28.23
C HIS A 508 15.95 7.01 -29.24
N ARG A 509 17.18 6.68 -28.85
CA ARG A 509 18.07 5.82 -29.64
C ARG A 509 18.00 4.39 -29.11
N THR A 510 17.88 3.42 -30.02
CA THR A 510 17.89 1.99 -29.70
C THR A 510 18.83 1.25 -30.64
N ILE A 511 19.31 0.11 -30.16
CA ILE A 511 20.19 -0.82 -30.88
C ILE A 511 19.59 -2.21 -30.72
N ASP A 512 19.31 -2.86 -31.84
CA ASP A 512 18.83 -4.24 -31.86
C ASP A 512 19.93 -5.20 -31.39
N PRO A 513 19.71 -5.97 -30.32
CA PRO A 513 20.74 -6.85 -29.78
C PRO A 513 21.07 -8.05 -30.69
N ARG A 514 20.26 -8.32 -31.71
CA ARG A 514 20.39 -9.52 -32.56
C ARG A 514 21.28 -9.27 -33.78
N ASP A 515 21.20 -8.09 -34.38
CA ASP A 515 21.93 -7.73 -35.60
C ASP A 515 22.73 -6.43 -35.48
N GLY A 516 22.59 -5.68 -34.38
CA GLY A 516 23.29 -4.42 -34.15
C GLY A 516 22.70 -3.23 -34.91
N THR A 517 21.54 -3.37 -35.56
CA THR A 517 20.90 -2.24 -36.25
C THR A 517 20.57 -1.13 -35.27
N LYS A 518 21.05 0.08 -35.57
CA LYS A 518 20.82 1.29 -34.79
C LYS A 518 19.59 2.02 -35.31
N ARG A 519 18.80 2.55 -34.39
CA ARG A 519 17.54 3.23 -34.69
C ARG A 519 17.39 4.48 -33.86
N LEU A 520 16.78 5.49 -34.45
CA LEU A 520 16.06 6.53 -33.72
C LEU A 520 14.57 6.22 -33.78
N ILE A 521 13.88 6.39 -32.66
CA ILE A 521 12.45 6.16 -32.54
C ILE A 521 11.80 7.43 -32.02
N VAL A 522 10.82 7.95 -32.75
CA VAL A 522 9.97 9.07 -32.33
C VAL A 522 8.58 8.55 -32.01
N TRP A 523 8.06 8.89 -30.83
CA TRP A 523 6.73 8.51 -30.39
C TRP A 523 5.71 9.65 -30.53
N SER A 524 4.45 9.29 -30.69
CA SER A 524 3.27 10.15 -30.47
C SER A 524 2.33 9.39 -29.54
N GLY A 525 2.06 9.92 -28.34
CA GLY A 525 1.15 9.28 -27.39
C GLY A 525 -0.35 9.41 -27.73
N LEU A 526 -1.16 9.23 -26.68
CA LEU A 526 -2.60 8.94 -26.67
C LEU A 526 -2.97 7.62 -27.34
N TYR A 527 -4.26 7.27 -27.39
CA TYR A 527 -4.74 6.08 -28.09
C TYR A 527 -4.95 6.34 -29.59
N PRO A 528 -4.46 5.45 -30.49
CA PRO A 528 -3.38 4.49 -30.24
C PRO A 528 -2.03 5.21 -30.16
N ALA A 529 -1.11 4.68 -29.35
CA ALA A 529 0.26 5.15 -29.35
C ALA A 529 0.90 4.80 -30.68
N ARG A 530 1.64 5.75 -31.26
CA ARG A 530 2.27 5.58 -32.57
C ARG A 530 3.76 5.85 -32.49
N LEU A 531 4.53 5.22 -33.36
CA LEU A 531 5.97 5.44 -33.48
C LEU A 531 6.39 5.61 -34.94
N ALA A 532 7.49 6.32 -35.15
CA ALA A 532 8.22 6.44 -36.41
C ALA A 532 9.70 6.09 -36.17
N VAL A 533 10.36 5.53 -37.18
CA VAL A 533 11.73 5.02 -37.09
C VAL A 533 12.62 5.66 -38.14
N SER A 534 13.87 5.92 -37.76
CA SER A 534 14.98 6.21 -38.67
C SER A 534 16.12 5.23 -38.41
N GLU A 535 16.72 4.69 -39.47
CA GLU A 535 17.91 3.82 -39.42
C GLU A 535 19.17 4.51 -40.00
N ASP A 536 19.07 5.80 -40.31
CA ASP A 536 20.11 6.62 -40.94
C ASP A 536 20.38 7.92 -40.16
N ASP A 537 20.29 7.84 -38.82
CA ASP A 537 20.55 8.95 -37.90
C ASP A 537 19.71 10.20 -38.18
N GLY A 538 18.43 9.99 -38.52
CA GLY A 538 17.41 11.01 -38.66
C GLY A 538 17.42 11.73 -40.01
N MET A 539 18.11 11.20 -41.02
CA MET A 539 18.10 11.75 -42.38
C MET A 539 16.80 11.42 -43.11
N SER A 540 16.25 10.22 -42.89
CA SER A 540 14.94 9.79 -43.36
C SER A 540 14.14 9.09 -42.25
N TRP A 541 12.82 9.15 -42.35
CA TRP A 541 11.90 8.65 -41.33
C TRP A 541 10.72 7.90 -41.94
N SER A 542 10.29 6.84 -41.26
CA SER A 542 8.99 6.22 -41.54
C SER A 542 7.83 7.13 -41.13
N ALA A 543 6.64 6.86 -41.68
CA ALA A 543 5.40 7.43 -41.17
C ALA A 543 5.17 7.03 -39.69
N LEU A 544 4.35 7.80 -38.97
CA LEU A 544 3.82 7.37 -37.66
C LEU A 544 2.86 6.19 -37.83
N GLU A 545 3.18 5.05 -37.22
CA GLU A 545 2.38 3.83 -37.26
C GLU A 545 1.99 3.36 -35.85
N PRO A 546 0.80 2.76 -35.65
CA PRO A 546 0.39 2.24 -34.34
C PRO A 546 1.38 1.21 -33.79
N ALA A 547 1.76 1.36 -32.52
CA ALA A 547 2.60 0.40 -31.81
C ALA A 547 1.79 -0.80 -31.27
N GLY A 548 0.47 -0.68 -31.23
CA GLY A 548 -0.50 -1.68 -30.78
C GLY A 548 -1.82 -1.03 -30.39
N GLU A 549 -2.78 -1.84 -29.93
CA GLU A 549 -4.10 -1.39 -29.44
C GLU A 549 -4.00 -0.86 -28.00
N TRP A 550 -3.16 0.15 -27.81
CA TRP A 550 -2.96 0.80 -26.53
C TRP A 550 -2.39 2.21 -26.65
N GLY A 551 -2.64 3.05 -25.65
CA GLY A 551 -2.10 4.42 -25.58
C GLY A 551 -1.71 4.88 -24.18
N GLY A 552 -1.44 6.16 -24.01
CA GLY A 552 -1.13 6.78 -22.73
C GLY A 552 -0.72 8.25 -22.87
N ILE A 553 -0.35 8.87 -21.75
CA ILE A 553 0.13 10.25 -21.69
C ILE A 553 1.66 10.25 -21.53
N VAL A 554 2.35 11.07 -22.33
CA VAL A 554 3.81 11.10 -22.48
C VAL A 554 4.33 9.67 -22.68
N VAL A 555 3.84 9.03 -23.74
CA VAL A 555 4.20 7.65 -24.06
C VAL A 555 5.71 7.58 -24.29
N MET A 556 6.35 6.66 -23.58
CA MET A 556 7.81 6.49 -23.49
C MET A 556 8.51 7.73 -22.95
N GLY A 557 7.96 8.29 -21.86
CA GLY A 557 8.61 9.35 -21.09
C GLY A 557 10.06 9.05 -20.75
N CYS A 558 10.37 7.77 -20.52
CA CYS A 558 11.73 7.26 -20.51
C CYS A 558 11.85 5.87 -21.17
N VAL A 559 13.03 5.56 -21.69
CA VAL A 559 13.41 4.27 -22.28
C VAL A 559 14.77 3.88 -21.72
N GLU A 560 14.91 2.63 -21.26
CA GLU A 560 16.15 2.10 -20.70
C GLU A 560 16.51 0.77 -21.36
N ARG A 561 17.80 0.63 -21.69
CA ARG A 561 18.36 -0.63 -22.20
C ARG A 561 18.68 -1.55 -21.02
N LEU A 562 18.16 -2.76 -21.06
CA LEU A 562 18.45 -3.80 -20.08
C LEU A 562 19.79 -4.48 -20.37
N LYS A 563 20.37 -5.12 -19.35
CA LYS A 563 21.63 -5.89 -19.49
C LYS A 563 21.58 -6.96 -20.58
N ASN A 564 20.41 -7.55 -20.83
CA ASN A 564 20.24 -8.56 -21.88
C ASN A 564 20.04 -7.96 -23.29
N GLY A 565 20.07 -6.64 -23.43
CA GLY A 565 19.91 -5.93 -24.70
C GLY A 565 18.47 -5.59 -25.08
N ASP A 566 17.47 -6.07 -24.33
CA ASP A 566 16.08 -5.63 -24.48
C ASP A 566 15.90 -4.19 -23.97
N TYR A 567 14.75 -3.59 -24.24
CA TYR A 567 14.41 -2.27 -23.74
C TYR A 567 13.13 -2.31 -22.93
N ILE A 568 13.08 -1.52 -21.85
CA ILE A 568 11.84 -1.15 -21.18
C ILE A 568 11.54 0.32 -21.46
N ALA A 569 10.26 0.66 -21.50
CA ALA A 569 9.82 2.05 -21.55
C ALA A 569 8.69 2.26 -20.57
N LEU A 570 8.66 3.45 -19.95
CA LEU A 570 7.68 3.80 -18.94
C LEU A 570 6.93 5.07 -19.31
N PHE A 571 5.67 5.11 -18.92
CA PHE A 571 4.76 6.24 -19.15
C PHE A 571 3.58 6.14 -18.17
N HIS A 572 2.63 7.07 -18.24
CA HIS A 572 1.48 7.06 -17.34
C HIS A 572 0.17 7.28 -18.11
N ASP A 573 -0.95 7.08 -17.42
CA ASP A 573 -2.26 7.50 -17.90
C ASP A 573 -3.19 7.80 -16.71
N ASP A 574 -4.24 8.57 -16.95
CA ASP A 574 -5.30 8.85 -15.97
C ASP A 574 -6.63 8.17 -16.33
N GLY A 575 -6.57 7.10 -17.13
CA GLY A 575 -7.69 6.29 -17.60
C GLY A 575 -8.18 6.66 -19.01
N ARG A 576 -7.95 7.91 -19.45
CA ARG A 576 -8.53 8.45 -20.68
C ARG A 576 -7.97 7.88 -21.98
N PHE A 577 -6.70 7.50 -22.01
CA PHE A 577 -6.02 7.26 -23.29
C PHE A 577 -5.38 5.88 -23.37
N ARG A 578 -5.73 4.99 -22.44
CA ARG A 578 -5.30 3.60 -22.46
C ARG A 578 -5.92 2.78 -23.59
N THR A 579 -7.19 3.05 -23.89
CA THR A 579 -8.04 2.37 -24.87
C THR A 579 -8.83 3.41 -25.67
N GLU A 580 -9.50 2.98 -26.76
CA GLU A 580 -10.30 3.87 -27.61
C GLU A 580 -11.38 4.63 -26.81
N ASP A 581 -12.11 3.91 -25.97
CA ASP A 581 -13.21 4.42 -25.15
C ASP A 581 -12.77 4.74 -23.70
N GLY A 582 -11.50 5.11 -23.51
CA GLY A 582 -10.97 5.40 -22.17
C GLY A 582 -11.65 6.59 -21.50
N GLU A 583 -11.97 6.45 -20.21
CA GLU A 583 -12.58 7.52 -19.39
C GLU A 583 -11.66 7.95 -18.25
N ARG A 584 -11.81 9.21 -17.83
CA ARG A 584 -10.98 9.77 -16.75
C ARG A 584 -11.27 9.07 -15.43
N SER A 585 -10.23 8.48 -14.86
CA SER A 585 -10.19 7.93 -13.52
C SER A 585 -9.82 8.99 -12.47
N LYS A 586 -10.14 8.70 -11.20
CA LYS A 586 -9.61 9.46 -10.06
C LYS A 586 -8.16 9.09 -9.75
N SER A 587 -7.64 8.02 -10.32
CA SER A 587 -6.28 7.51 -10.10
C SER A 587 -5.40 7.75 -11.32
N PHE A 588 -4.11 7.97 -11.06
CA PHE A 588 -3.06 7.91 -12.07
C PHE A 588 -2.41 6.54 -12.02
N THR A 589 -2.09 5.98 -13.19
CA THR A 589 -1.47 4.66 -13.30
C THR A 589 -0.16 4.76 -14.07
N LEU A 590 0.92 4.22 -13.48
CA LEU A 590 2.23 4.08 -14.10
C LEU A 590 2.27 2.76 -14.90
N PHE A 591 2.73 2.81 -16.13
CA PHE A 591 2.83 1.67 -17.03
C PHE A 591 4.26 1.40 -17.47
N GLN A 592 4.55 0.14 -17.74
CA GLN A 592 5.77 -0.33 -18.36
C GLN A 592 5.46 -1.21 -19.57
N THR A 593 6.16 -1.00 -20.67
CA THR A 593 6.21 -1.92 -21.82
C THR A 593 7.64 -2.37 -22.09
N ARG A 594 7.80 -3.38 -22.95
CA ARG A 594 9.08 -3.99 -23.29
C ARG A 594 9.20 -4.24 -24.79
N SER A 595 10.39 -3.99 -25.33
CA SER A 595 10.80 -4.40 -26.67
C SER A 595 11.97 -5.39 -26.61
N ARG A 596 11.99 -6.35 -27.53
CA ARG A 596 13.05 -7.38 -27.67
C ARG A 596 13.76 -7.32 -29.03
N ASP A 597 13.49 -6.28 -29.81
CA ASP A 597 13.86 -6.16 -31.22
C ASP A 597 14.37 -4.75 -31.54
N GLY A 598 15.12 -4.15 -30.61
CA GLY A 598 15.68 -2.82 -30.79
C GLY A 598 14.62 -1.73 -30.95
N GLY A 599 13.44 -1.89 -30.31
CA GLY A 599 12.36 -0.90 -30.30
C GLY A 599 11.44 -0.94 -31.52
N ARG A 600 11.54 -1.95 -32.39
CA ARG A 600 10.66 -2.11 -33.55
C ARG A 600 9.24 -2.51 -33.14
N THR A 601 9.09 -3.40 -32.16
CA THR A 601 7.80 -3.80 -31.59
C THR A 601 7.82 -3.73 -30.07
N TRP A 602 6.64 -3.51 -29.50
CA TRP A 602 6.45 -3.28 -28.07
C TRP A 602 5.29 -4.11 -27.55
N ALA A 603 5.50 -4.79 -26.43
CA ALA A 603 4.46 -5.61 -25.80
C ALA A 603 3.31 -4.75 -25.24
N SER A 604 2.16 -5.38 -24.99
CA SER A 604 1.08 -4.73 -24.25
C SER A 604 1.59 -4.23 -22.89
N PRO A 605 1.35 -2.95 -22.53
CA PRO A 605 1.85 -2.38 -21.28
C PRO A 605 1.24 -3.04 -20.04
N ARG A 606 2.06 -3.23 -18.99
CA ARG A 606 1.61 -3.66 -17.66
C ARG A 606 1.58 -2.47 -16.70
N ALA A 607 0.60 -2.44 -15.79
CA ALA A 607 0.58 -1.46 -14.71
C ALA A 607 1.64 -1.82 -13.65
N LEU A 608 2.37 -0.80 -13.18
CA LEU A 608 3.34 -0.92 -12.09
C LEU A 608 2.79 -0.39 -10.77
N TRP A 609 2.03 0.70 -10.84
CA TRP A 609 1.45 1.38 -9.69
C TRP A 609 0.20 2.14 -10.11
N SER A 610 -0.80 2.22 -9.22
CA SER A 610 -2.01 3.03 -9.42
C SER A 610 -2.47 3.65 -8.11
N GLY A 611 -2.79 4.94 -8.12
CA GLY A 611 -3.26 5.62 -6.92
C GLY A 611 -3.90 6.98 -7.18
N SER A 612 -4.73 7.40 -6.23
CA SER A 612 -5.46 8.68 -6.24
C SER A 612 -4.98 9.66 -5.15
N HIS A 613 -4.23 9.17 -4.17
CA HIS A 613 -3.71 9.95 -3.05
C HIS A 613 -2.51 10.80 -3.46
N VAL A 614 -1.60 10.21 -4.23
CA VAL A 614 -0.61 10.90 -5.06
C VAL A 614 -0.93 10.60 -6.52
N HIS A 615 -0.50 11.45 -7.45
CA HIS A 615 -0.68 11.23 -8.88
C HIS A 615 0.70 11.08 -9.54
N LEU A 616 1.27 9.87 -9.47
CA LEU A 616 2.60 9.61 -10.01
C LEU A 616 2.58 9.55 -11.54
N CYS A 617 3.41 10.37 -12.18
CA CYS A 617 3.46 10.46 -13.63
C CYS A 617 4.85 10.85 -14.15
N GLU A 618 4.96 10.90 -15.49
CA GLU A 618 6.12 11.43 -16.24
C GLU A 618 7.48 10.88 -15.71
N PRO A 619 7.69 9.55 -15.79
CA PRO A 619 8.87 8.91 -15.22
C PRO A 619 10.16 9.32 -15.93
N GLY A 620 11.20 9.60 -15.14
CA GLY A 620 12.60 9.66 -15.58
C GLY A 620 13.38 8.50 -15.00
N ILE A 621 14.19 7.79 -15.80
CA ILE A 621 14.92 6.59 -15.35
C ILE A 621 16.43 6.85 -15.24
N ILE A 622 17.04 6.24 -14.23
CA ILE A 622 18.47 6.31 -13.95
C ILE A 622 18.96 4.91 -13.57
N ARG A 623 20.03 4.46 -14.20
CA ARG A 623 20.76 3.25 -13.77
C ARG A 623 21.86 3.62 -12.78
N SER A 624 22.05 2.82 -11.74
CA SER A 624 23.12 2.98 -10.76
C SER A 624 24.51 2.90 -11.42
N PRO A 625 25.55 3.51 -10.83
CA PRO A 625 26.90 3.47 -11.40
C PRO A 625 27.47 2.05 -11.56
N ASP A 626 27.10 1.12 -10.67
CA ASP A 626 27.47 -0.32 -10.76
C ASP A 626 26.62 -1.11 -11.77
N GLY A 627 25.53 -0.51 -12.26
CA GLY A 627 24.62 -1.11 -13.22
C GLY A 627 23.59 -2.07 -12.62
N ASP A 628 23.58 -2.31 -11.31
CA ASP A 628 22.75 -3.33 -10.65
C ASP A 628 21.36 -2.86 -10.22
N GLU A 629 21.10 -1.56 -10.22
CA GLU A 629 19.84 -0.97 -9.81
C GLU A 629 19.33 0.06 -10.82
N LEU A 630 18.01 0.08 -11.02
CA LEU A 630 17.28 1.11 -11.74
C LEU A 630 16.48 1.93 -10.74
N ALA A 631 16.56 3.26 -10.84
CA ALA A 631 15.68 4.19 -10.14
C ALA A 631 14.78 4.90 -11.15
N ILE A 632 13.49 5.00 -10.86
CA ILE A 632 12.56 5.85 -11.61
C ILE A 632 12.12 7.01 -10.73
N LEU A 633 12.41 8.23 -11.17
CA LEU A 633 11.96 9.47 -10.56
C LEU A 633 10.62 9.86 -11.16
N LEU A 634 9.67 10.23 -10.31
CA LEU A 634 8.26 10.38 -10.67
C LEU A 634 7.80 11.77 -10.23
N ARG A 635 7.20 12.49 -11.17
CA ARG A 635 6.43 13.69 -10.85
C ARG A 635 5.23 13.32 -9.99
N GLU A 636 4.92 14.15 -9.00
CA GLU A 636 3.65 14.08 -8.25
C GLU A 636 2.69 15.16 -8.76
N ASN A 637 1.79 14.79 -9.66
CA ASN A 637 0.97 15.75 -10.39
C ASN A 637 -0.06 16.48 -9.52
N ALA A 638 -0.47 15.93 -8.38
CA ALA A 638 -1.42 16.61 -7.49
C ALA A 638 -0.77 17.70 -6.63
N ARG A 639 0.58 17.74 -6.58
CA ARG A 639 1.40 18.70 -5.82
C ARG A 639 1.06 18.72 -4.33
N ARG A 640 0.66 17.57 -3.79
CA ARG A 640 0.35 17.34 -2.38
C ARG A 640 1.58 16.89 -1.61
N ARG A 641 2.48 16.20 -2.30
CA ARG A 641 3.69 15.58 -1.78
C ARG A 641 4.87 15.94 -2.68
N ASN A 642 6.07 15.63 -2.23
CA ASN A 642 7.26 15.76 -3.06
C ASN A 642 7.19 14.79 -4.25
N SER A 643 8.08 14.94 -5.23
CA SER A 643 8.30 13.91 -6.26
C SER A 643 8.65 12.58 -5.61
N HIS A 644 8.50 11.47 -6.33
CA HIS A 644 8.73 10.13 -5.77
C HIS A 644 9.83 9.38 -6.52
N VAL A 645 10.34 8.32 -5.91
CA VAL A 645 11.25 7.36 -6.52
C VAL A 645 10.78 5.93 -6.25
N MET A 646 10.96 5.06 -7.24
CA MET A 646 10.86 3.60 -7.08
C MET A 646 12.15 2.96 -7.60
N PHE A 647 12.53 1.81 -7.02
CA PHE A 647 13.77 1.11 -7.34
C PHE A 647 13.50 -0.30 -7.87
N SER A 648 14.38 -0.79 -8.74
CA SER A 648 14.36 -2.15 -9.28
C SER A 648 15.78 -2.73 -9.29
N ARG A 649 15.99 -3.89 -8.67
CA ARG A 649 17.26 -4.63 -8.67
C ARG A 649 17.27 -5.84 -9.62
N ASP A 650 16.24 -5.99 -10.45
CA ASP A 650 16.02 -7.16 -11.30
C ASP A 650 15.68 -6.81 -12.76
N GLU A 651 16.24 -5.70 -13.26
CA GLU A 651 16.05 -5.20 -14.64
C GLU A 651 14.58 -4.89 -14.97
N GLY A 652 13.87 -4.29 -14.00
CA GLY A 652 12.51 -3.79 -14.15
C GLY A 652 11.46 -4.89 -14.17
N ARG A 653 11.70 -6.04 -13.50
CA ARG A 653 10.68 -7.09 -13.31
C ARG A 653 9.82 -6.75 -12.10
N THR A 654 10.44 -6.40 -10.98
CA THR A 654 9.78 -5.91 -9.77
C THR A 654 10.25 -4.51 -9.43
N TRP A 655 9.40 -3.75 -8.75
CA TRP A 655 9.70 -2.39 -8.32
C TRP A 655 9.33 -2.25 -6.84
N SER A 656 10.11 -1.45 -6.10
CA SER A 656 9.77 -1.07 -4.73
C SER A 656 8.50 -0.21 -4.69
N GLU A 657 7.87 -0.11 -3.52
CA GLU A 657 6.84 0.91 -3.30
C GLU A 657 7.41 2.33 -3.55
N PRO A 658 6.58 3.29 -4.00
CA PRO A 658 7.01 4.68 -4.17
C PRO A 658 7.41 5.31 -2.83
N ARG A 659 8.55 6.00 -2.84
CA ARG A 659 9.05 6.79 -1.70
C ARG A 659 9.22 8.24 -2.13
N GLU A 660 8.89 9.21 -1.27
CA GLU A 660 9.16 10.63 -1.55
C GLU A 660 10.66 10.91 -1.71
N LEU A 661 10.97 11.79 -2.65
CA LEU A 661 12.26 12.43 -2.85
C LEU A 661 12.41 13.63 -1.90
N PRO A 662 13.66 14.05 -1.61
CA PRO A 662 13.89 15.30 -0.90
C PRO A 662 13.33 16.50 -1.67
N GLY A 663 13.00 17.59 -0.96
CA GLY A 663 12.51 18.82 -1.59
C GLY A 663 13.47 19.35 -2.66
N ALA A 664 14.79 19.20 -2.46
CA ALA A 664 15.83 19.60 -3.42
C ALA A 664 15.71 18.95 -4.80
N LEU A 665 15.11 17.77 -4.89
CA LEU A 665 14.92 17.00 -6.12
C LEU A 665 13.43 16.90 -6.50
N THR A 666 12.58 17.76 -5.94
CA THR A 666 11.15 17.81 -6.25
C THR A 666 10.87 18.67 -7.48
N GLY A 667 10.21 18.08 -8.47
CA GLY A 667 10.04 18.70 -9.77
C GLY A 667 9.14 17.94 -10.72
N ASP A 668 9.01 18.52 -11.92
CA ASP A 668 8.30 17.89 -13.04
C ASP A 668 9.27 17.49 -14.16
N ARG A 669 9.10 16.25 -14.66
CA ARG A 669 9.84 15.63 -15.77
C ARG A 669 11.36 15.63 -15.57
N HIS A 670 11.82 14.85 -14.60
CA HIS A 670 13.24 14.64 -14.31
C HIS A 670 13.95 13.98 -15.49
N THR A 671 14.95 14.66 -16.05
CA THR A 671 15.86 14.07 -17.04
C THR A 671 17.27 14.13 -16.50
N ALA A 672 17.93 12.98 -16.43
CA ALA A 672 19.20 12.81 -15.73
C ALA A 672 20.30 12.31 -16.68
N ARG A 673 21.53 12.79 -16.44
CA ARG A 673 22.76 12.25 -17.04
C ARG A 673 23.91 12.31 -16.05
N TYR A 674 24.83 11.35 -16.18
CA TYR A 674 26.08 11.34 -15.44
C TYR A 674 27.10 12.27 -16.08
N ALA A 675 27.81 13.01 -15.24
CA ALA A 675 29.07 13.66 -15.58
C ALA A 675 30.22 12.63 -15.60
N PRO A 676 31.35 12.93 -16.27
CA PRO A 676 32.51 12.04 -16.30
C PRO A 676 33.10 11.69 -14.92
N ASP A 677 32.89 12.53 -13.90
CA ASP A 677 33.34 12.32 -12.52
C ASP A 677 32.37 11.48 -11.66
N GLY A 678 31.32 10.94 -12.27
CA GLY A 678 30.31 10.10 -11.65
C GLY A 678 29.21 10.85 -10.89
N ARG A 679 29.20 12.20 -10.88
CA ARG A 679 28.05 12.97 -10.39
C ARG A 679 26.88 12.90 -11.37
N LEU A 680 25.68 13.11 -10.87
CA LEU A 680 24.45 13.26 -11.64
C LEU A 680 24.08 14.72 -11.74
N LEU A 681 23.69 15.15 -12.94
CA LEU A 681 22.89 16.35 -13.14
C LEU A 681 21.48 15.92 -13.57
N ILE A 682 20.48 16.43 -12.87
CA ILE A 682 19.07 16.16 -13.15
C ILE A 682 18.35 17.47 -13.41
N SER A 683 17.84 17.68 -14.62
CA SER A 683 17.11 18.89 -14.98
C SER A 683 15.60 18.66 -14.93
N PHE A 684 14.85 19.67 -14.48
CA PHE A 684 13.40 19.62 -14.29
C PHE A 684 12.80 21.04 -14.14
N ARG A 685 11.46 21.13 -14.13
CA ARG A 685 10.77 22.35 -13.65
C ARG A 685 10.71 22.31 -12.13
N ASP A 686 11.06 23.41 -11.48
CA ASP A 686 10.95 23.50 -10.03
C ASP A 686 9.49 23.53 -9.58
N THR A 687 9.03 22.45 -8.94
CA THR A 687 7.70 22.37 -8.34
C THR A 687 7.75 22.03 -6.85
N THR A 688 8.93 22.20 -6.25
CA THR A 688 9.15 22.10 -4.81
C THR A 688 8.12 22.94 -4.07
N LEU A 689 7.54 22.37 -3.01
CA LEU A 689 6.40 22.97 -2.31
C LEU A 689 6.78 24.29 -1.64
N GLU A 690 8.00 24.38 -1.13
CA GLU A 690 8.61 25.58 -0.56
C GLU A 690 9.96 25.83 -1.27
N SER A 691 9.95 26.72 -2.25
CA SER A 691 11.16 27.07 -3.01
C SER A 691 11.18 28.54 -3.44
N PRO A 692 12.36 29.21 -3.39
CA PRO A 692 12.54 30.55 -3.93
C PRO A 692 12.45 30.62 -5.47
N THR A 693 12.68 29.51 -6.17
CA THR A 693 12.71 29.40 -7.64
C THR A 693 11.52 28.63 -8.20
N GLN A 694 10.42 28.52 -7.44
CA GLN A 694 9.28 27.71 -7.85
C GLN A 694 8.69 28.19 -9.19
N GLY A 695 8.63 27.27 -10.15
CA GLY A 695 8.16 27.49 -11.51
C GLY A 695 9.28 27.71 -12.53
N ASP A 696 10.53 27.86 -12.09
CA ASP A 696 11.68 28.07 -12.96
C ASP A 696 12.22 26.77 -13.54
N TRP A 697 13.05 26.91 -14.56
CA TRP A 697 13.83 25.81 -15.08
C TRP A 697 15.12 25.68 -14.29
N VAL A 698 15.34 24.50 -13.73
CA VAL A 698 16.47 24.22 -12.83
C VAL A 698 17.19 22.93 -13.20
N ALA A 699 18.36 22.76 -12.59
CA ALA A 699 18.99 21.46 -12.43
C ALA A 699 19.36 21.21 -10.96
N TRP A 700 19.54 19.95 -10.62
CA TRP A 700 20.06 19.45 -9.36
C TRP A 700 21.35 18.70 -9.64
N VAL A 701 22.35 18.88 -8.79
CA VAL A 701 23.62 18.15 -8.84
C VAL A 701 23.77 17.33 -7.57
N GLY A 702 24.17 16.07 -7.71
CA GLY A 702 24.44 15.16 -6.59
C GLY A 702 24.98 13.83 -7.09
N ARG A 703 24.78 12.76 -6.32
CA ARG A 703 25.16 11.39 -6.68
C ARG A 703 23.96 10.45 -6.60
N TYR A 704 24.10 9.26 -7.18
CA TYR A 704 23.05 8.24 -7.15
C TYR A 704 22.68 7.85 -5.71
N GLU A 705 23.68 7.78 -4.83
CA GLU A 705 23.51 7.45 -3.41
C GLU A 705 22.65 8.48 -2.68
N ASP A 706 22.66 9.75 -3.11
CA ASP A 706 21.78 10.77 -2.53
C ASP A 706 20.31 10.47 -2.80
N ILE A 707 20.00 9.90 -3.98
CA ILE A 707 18.65 9.45 -4.33
C ILE A 707 18.27 8.26 -3.47
N VAL A 708 19.15 7.26 -3.35
CA VAL A 708 18.92 6.02 -2.59
C VAL A 708 18.67 6.34 -1.11
N GLU A 709 19.50 7.19 -0.51
CA GLU A 709 19.45 7.53 0.91
C GLU A 709 18.52 8.73 1.22
N GLY A 710 17.99 9.40 0.20
CA GLY A 710 17.09 10.54 0.37
C GLY A 710 17.79 11.83 0.85
N ARG A 711 19.06 12.00 0.53
CA ARG A 711 19.85 13.21 0.85
C ARG A 711 19.58 14.33 -0.14
N SER A 712 19.75 15.58 0.31
CA SER A 712 19.47 16.76 -0.52
C SER A 712 20.35 16.91 -1.76
N GLY A 713 21.50 16.23 -1.85
CA GLY A 713 22.49 16.40 -2.92
C GLY A 713 23.47 17.55 -2.67
N GLN A 714 24.20 17.95 -3.72
CA GLN A 714 25.26 18.96 -3.65
C GLN A 714 24.70 20.38 -3.78
N CYS A 715 23.94 20.67 -4.84
CA CYS A 715 23.40 22.00 -5.11
C CYS A 715 22.23 21.98 -6.09
N ARG A 716 21.53 23.12 -6.20
CA ARG A 716 20.67 23.43 -7.35
C ARG A 716 21.31 24.47 -8.25
N ILE A 717 20.96 24.42 -9.52
CA ILE A 717 21.32 25.41 -10.53
C ILE A 717 20.01 26.01 -11.06
N ARG A 718 19.82 27.32 -10.93
CA ARG A 718 18.72 28.03 -11.59
C ARG A 718 19.17 28.37 -13.00
N LEU A 719 18.59 27.71 -14.00
CA LEU A 719 19.05 27.79 -15.39
C LEU A 719 18.44 28.98 -16.12
N MET A 720 17.14 29.22 -15.96
CA MET A 720 16.43 30.37 -16.51
C MET A 720 15.19 30.73 -15.67
N ASP A 721 14.90 32.03 -15.57
CA ASP A 721 13.66 32.57 -14.98
C ASP A 721 12.48 32.33 -15.92
N ASN A 722 11.40 31.74 -15.40
CA ASN A 722 10.22 31.45 -16.20
C ASN A 722 9.03 32.32 -15.79
N HIS A 723 8.54 33.13 -16.73
CA HIS A 723 7.45 34.07 -16.45
C HIS A 723 6.05 33.45 -16.42
N HIS A 724 5.92 32.12 -16.54
CA HIS A 724 4.66 31.41 -16.34
C HIS A 724 4.85 30.14 -15.49
N ARG A 725 4.62 30.27 -14.18
CA ARG A 725 4.94 29.29 -13.12
C ARG A 725 4.69 27.80 -13.43
N TRP A 726 3.70 27.47 -14.25
CA TRP A 726 3.29 26.08 -14.50
C TRP A 726 3.58 25.54 -15.89
N ASP A 727 4.19 26.34 -16.76
CA ASP A 727 4.31 26.02 -18.19
C ASP A 727 5.73 26.26 -18.71
N CYS A 728 6.64 25.35 -18.37
CA CYS A 728 8.04 25.37 -18.79
C CYS A 728 8.76 24.05 -18.49
N ALA A 729 10.06 24.02 -18.74
CA ALA A 729 10.92 22.86 -18.58
C ALA A 729 10.40 21.69 -19.42
N TYR A 730 10.54 20.43 -19.01
CA TYR A 730 10.51 19.26 -19.89
C TYR A 730 11.82 19.16 -20.69
N PRO A 731 12.97 19.00 -19.99
CA PRO A 731 14.26 19.13 -20.63
C PRO A 731 14.71 17.85 -21.33
N GLY A 732 15.31 18.01 -22.49
CA GLY A 732 16.32 17.09 -22.99
C GLY A 732 17.67 17.41 -22.34
N VAL A 733 18.42 16.38 -21.94
CA VAL A 733 19.72 16.53 -21.25
C VAL A 733 20.72 15.61 -21.93
N GLU A 734 21.73 16.21 -22.54
CA GLU A 734 22.83 15.50 -23.20
C GLU A 734 24.18 15.88 -22.57
N VAL A 735 25.15 14.98 -22.65
CA VAL A 735 26.52 15.19 -22.15
C VAL A 735 27.50 14.93 -23.29
N LEU A 736 28.25 15.96 -23.67
CA LEU A 736 29.28 15.87 -24.70
C LEU A 736 30.52 15.13 -24.16
N PRO A 737 31.40 14.61 -25.04
CA PRO A 737 32.60 13.87 -24.63
C PRO A 737 33.56 14.66 -23.71
N ASP A 738 33.52 15.99 -23.76
CA ASP A 738 34.32 16.87 -22.90
C ASP A 738 33.69 17.14 -21.52
N GLY A 739 32.54 16.51 -21.21
CA GLY A 739 31.81 16.71 -19.97
C GLY A 739 30.83 17.89 -19.97
N THR A 740 30.69 18.61 -21.10
CA THR A 740 29.70 19.69 -21.23
C THR A 740 28.28 19.13 -21.26
N PHE A 741 27.43 19.61 -20.36
CA PHE A 741 25.99 19.40 -20.42
C PHE A 741 25.36 20.35 -21.43
N VAL A 742 24.45 19.82 -22.25
CA VAL A 742 23.57 20.59 -23.13
C VAL A 742 22.14 20.30 -22.71
N LEU A 743 21.52 21.28 -22.07
CA LEU A 743 20.17 21.18 -21.51
C LEU A 743 19.22 21.93 -22.43
N THR A 744 18.20 21.29 -22.99
CA THR A 744 17.30 21.91 -23.98
C THR A 744 15.86 21.83 -23.52
N THR A 745 15.17 22.97 -23.43
CA THR A 745 13.81 23.00 -22.92
C THR A 745 12.97 24.15 -23.47
N TYR A 746 11.71 24.23 -23.07
CA TYR A 746 10.82 25.35 -23.40
C TYR A 746 10.38 26.13 -22.16
N GLY A 747 9.90 27.35 -22.39
CA GLY A 747 9.33 28.17 -21.32
C GLY A 747 8.96 29.56 -21.79
N HIS A 748 8.33 30.32 -20.90
CA HIS A 748 7.98 31.72 -21.12
C HIS A 748 9.15 32.62 -20.72
N TRP A 749 10.22 32.58 -21.51
CA TRP A 749 11.46 33.32 -21.25
C TRP A 749 11.34 34.82 -21.51
N THR A 750 10.33 35.25 -22.27
CA THR A 750 10.01 36.67 -22.47
C THR A 750 8.60 36.94 -21.96
N LYS A 751 8.45 37.89 -21.04
CA LYS A 751 7.16 38.25 -20.46
C LYS A 751 6.13 38.62 -21.55
N GLY A 752 4.99 37.93 -21.53
CA GLY A 752 3.88 38.16 -22.47
C GLY A 752 4.07 37.54 -23.85
N ALA A 753 5.17 36.82 -24.11
CA ALA A 753 5.35 36.05 -25.33
C ALA A 753 4.86 34.59 -25.14
N GLU A 754 4.50 33.96 -26.26
CA GLU A 754 4.34 32.51 -26.35
C GLU A 754 5.67 31.79 -26.02
N PRO A 755 5.62 30.58 -25.45
CA PRO A 755 6.82 29.89 -25.05
C PRO A 755 7.60 29.41 -26.27
N TYR A 756 8.92 29.36 -26.10
CA TYR A 756 9.85 28.97 -27.14
C TYR A 756 11.00 28.14 -26.58
N ILE A 757 11.78 27.51 -27.46
CA ILE A 757 12.76 26.49 -27.08
C ILE A 757 14.15 27.12 -26.99
N VAL A 758 14.84 26.86 -25.88
CA VAL A 758 16.19 27.34 -25.58
C VAL A 758 17.06 26.17 -25.11
N SER A 759 18.34 26.20 -25.47
CA SER A 759 19.38 25.35 -24.90
C SER A 759 20.30 26.17 -23.99
N VAL A 760 20.73 25.58 -22.88
CA VAL A 760 21.79 26.10 -21.99
C VAL A 760 22.94 25.11 -21.96
N ARG A 761 24.18 25.62 -21.98
CA ARG A 761 25.41 24.81 -21.93
C ARG A 761 26.19 25.11 -20.64
N LEU A 762 26.63 24.05 -19.96
CA LEU A 762 27.42 24.17 -18.72
C LEU A 762 28.35 22.97 -18.46
N THR A 763 29.37 23.13 -17.62
CA THR A 763 30.16 22.03 -17.03
C THR A 763 29.97 21.98 -15.51
N LEU A 764 30.30 20.87 -14.83
CA LEU A 764 30.23 20.87 -13.37
C LEU A 764 31.39 21.61 -12.70
N ASP A 765 32.57 21.65 -13.34
CA ASP A 765 33.74 22.38 -12.81
C ASP A 765 33.46 23.88 -12.63
N GLU A 766 32.72 24.51 -13.55
CA GLU A 766 32.35 25.92 -13.40
C GLU A 766 31.26 26.15 -12.35
N ILE A 767 30.42 25.13 -12.07
CA ILE A 767 29.43 25.18 -11.00
C ILE A 767 30.16 25.09 -9.66
N ASP A 768 31.11 24.17 -9.54
CA ASP A 768 31.94 24.02 -8.33
C ASP A 768 32.71 25.30 -8.02
N ALA A 769 33.26 25.98 -9.03
CA ALA A 769 33.95 27.25 -8.87
C ALA A 769 33.07 28.42 -8.36
N ARG A 770 31.74 28.26 -8.38
CA ARG A 770 30.74 29.25 -7.93
C ARG A 770 30.05 28.87 -6.63
N MET A 771 30.31 27.67 -6.11
CA MET A 771 29.76 27.24 -4.84
C MET A 771 30.40 28.03 -3.69
N PRO A 772 29.64 28.38 -2.65
CA PRO A 772 30.22 28.98 -1.45
C PRO A 772 31.19 28.00 -0.78
N GLU A 773 32.34 28.51 -0.30
CA GLU A 773 33.36 27.74 0.43
C GLU A 773 32.86 27.10 1.73
#